data_AF-A0A3M7NHS1-F1
#
_entry.id   AF-A0A3M7NHS1-F1
#
_cell.length_a   1.000
_cell.length_b   1.000
_cell.length_c   1.000
_cell.angle_alpha   90.00
_cell.angle_beta   90.00
_cell.angle_gamma   90.00
#
_symmetry.space_group_name_H-M   'P 1'
#
loop_
_entity.id
_entity.type
_entity.pdbx_description
1 polymer ?
#
loop_
_entity_poly.entity_id
_entity_poly.type
_entity_poly.pdbx_seq_one_letter_code
_entity_poly.pdbx_strand_id
1 'polypeptide(L)'
;MPSLSNGSKSIPLGITQASSRQATSSVLPTPPLTDDNVSDKSAGDDGDIPLPPLSTISSRVLLVDIKTPDAHIPRDSRLIRLTGVHPFNVEPPLTELFKEGFLTSPELFYVRNHGAVPKVLDEDTLQWEFTVEGLVENPMTITLKQLITDYEQVTYPITLVCAGNRRKEQNMVRKSKGFSWGAAGLSTALFTGVAMSDVINRARPKRKAKYVCMEGADKLPNGFYGTSVKLNWVKDPNRGFMLAYKMNGDMLRPDHGKPLRAVIPGQIGGRSVKWLKRLIVTEAPSDNWYHIYDNRVLPTMVSPEESANNPKWWTDDRYAIYDLSPNSVICCPQHDEQFCLTSGPDVYLARGYAYSGGGRRITRVEISLDKGRSWKLADIDYAEDRYRQVERDLFGGRLDMSWRETCFCWCFWSIGLARGELAAAEDILVRAMDESMNIQPRDMYWSVLGMMNNPWFRVTVSREGEYLRFEHPTQPALIPGGWMERVKKSGGNLADGSWGEKLEGKEPSVSVEEQPKEILMVKPDIKKSINIDELRQHESEDHPWFVVNGEVYDGTGFLKGHPGGAQSIISASGTDCSEEFMAIHSETAKAMMPQYHIGPLDEDAKMLLTQADLEEPSLSLRDIFLQPKAWRKALFHGKKIVSWDTRIFTYKLDHDDQRLGLPIGQHLMVRLKDPATREAVIRSYTPISEINDRGIVDILVKVYFKTSDHPGGQMSQAMDSLPLGHFIEMKGPIGKFEYLGRGRCLVSGMERSVKGFMMICGGSGITPIYQVFRAVMCDREDTTRCTIFDGNRLIEDILCKEDLDLLAEGNHHKCKVFYTLTKAPEDWTGLRGRINGELVRAHCPRDKDYLVLICGPEAMERSMHKALLEAGWVDDQIMFF
;
A
#
# COMPACT_ATOMS: atom_id res chain seq x y z
N MET A 1 18.45 46.52 -55.90
CA MET A 1 19.90 46.68 -56.09
C MET A 1 20.57 46.59 -54.73
N PRO A 2 21.72 45.92 -54.55
CA PRO A 2 22.34 44.85 -55.36
C PRO A 2 22.44 43.53 -54.53
N SER A 3 22.25 42.32 -55.06
CA SER A 3 23.07 41.56 -56.03
C SER A 3 24.39 41.08 -55.41
N LEU A 4 24.69 39.77 -55.30
CA LEU A 4 25.36 38.89 -56.30
C LEU A 4 25.91 37.70 -55.47
N SER A 5 26.19 36.48 -55.93
CA SER A 5 25.96 35.75 -57.18
C SER A 5 26.65 34.37 -57.05
N ASN A 6 26.10 33.37 -57.76
CA ASN A 6 26.77 32.27 -58.49
C ASN A 6 27.70 31.29 -57.74
N GLY A 7 27.73 29.99 -58.06
CA GLY A 7 27.11 29.30 -59.18
C GLY A 7 27.45 27.80 -59.21
N SER A 8 26.62 27.11 -59.98
CA SER A 8 26.53 25.68 -60.31
C SER A 8 27.67 25.08 -61.14
N LYS A 9 27.78 23.74 -61.15
CA LYS A 9 27.86 22.79 -62.30
C LYS A 9 28.19 21.38 -61.75
N SER A 10 27.75 20.21 -62.24
CA SER A 10 27.12 19.77 -63.50
C SER A 10 26.65 18.29 -63.43
N ILE A 11 25.61 17.98 -64.21
CA ILE A 11 24.91 16.73 -64.65
C ILE A 11 25.87 15.78 -65.45
N PRO A 12 25.73 14.41 -65.61
CA PRO A 12 24.60 13.62 -66.22
C PRO A 12 24.28 12.20 -65.65
N LEU A 13 23.03 11.70 -65.65
CA LEU A 13 22.15 11.09 -66.70
C LEU A 13 22.51 9.65 -67.15
N GLY A 14 21.55 8.70 -67.04
CA GLY A 14 21.56 7.36 -67.70
C GLY A 14 21.06 6.20 -66.81
N ILE A 15 19.75 6.01 -66.62
CA ILE A 15 18.86 5.02 -67.30
C ILE A 15 19.32 3.55 -67.23
N THR A 16 18.56 2.72 -66.50
CA THR A 16 18.21 1.34 -66.87
C THR A 16 16.78 1.00 -66.40
N GLN A 17 15.97 0.49 -67.34
CA GLN A 17 14.66 -0.17 -67.15
C GLN A 17 14.86 -1.48 -66.34
N ALA A 18 13.91 -2.20 -65.75
CA ALA A 18 12.46 -2.31 -65.87
C ALA A 18 11.94 -3.07 -64.63
N SER A 19 10.66 -2.94 -64.29
CA SER A 19 9.73 -4.05 -64.02
C SER A 19 8.49 -3.54 -63.28
N SER A 20 7.39 -3.49 -64.02
CA SER A 20 6.04 -3.21 -63.52
C SER A 20 5.57 -4.29 -62.55
N ARG A 21 5.23 -3.90 -61.32
CA ARG A 21 4.25 -4.63 -60.50
C ARG A 21 3.13 -3.65 -60.13
N GLN A 22 1.91 -4.09 -60.40
CA GLN A 22 0.66 -3.39 -60.12
C GLN A 22 0.65 -2.86 -58.68
N ALA A 23 0.62 -1.53 -58.53
CA ALA A 23 0.26 -0.90 -57.29
C ALA A 23 -1.26 -1.05 -57.11
N THR A 24 -1.66 -1.90 -56.18
CA THR A 24 -2.98 -1.80 -55.56
C THR A 24 -3.11 -0.39 -54.99
N SER A 25 -4.19 0.31 -55.33
CA SER A 25 -4.43 1.67 -54.87
C SER A 25 -4.57 1.70 -53.35
N SER A 26 -3.47 1.99 -52.65
CA SER A 26 -3.51 2.40 -51.25
C SER A 26 -4.21 3.75 -51.23
N VAL A 27 -5.46 3.76 -50.75
CA VAL A 27 -6.15 4.99 -50.39
C VAL A 27 -5.21 5.75 -49.43
N LEU A 28 -4.72 6.91 -49.88
CA LEU A 28 -3.99 7.85 -49.03
C LEU A 28 -4.88 8.17 -47.82
N PRO A 29 -4.34 8.25 -46.59
CA PRO A 29 -5.14 8.62 -45.43
C PRO A 29 -5.76 10.00 -45.70
N THR A 30 -7.09 10.05 -45.78
CA THR A 30 -7.81 11.32 -45.74
C THR A 30 -7.56 11.92 -44.35
N PRO A 31 -7.26 13.22 -44.23
CA PRO A 31 -7.27 13.88 -42.94
C PRO A 31 -8.58 13.53 -42.21
N PRO A 32 -8.55 13.25 -40.90
CA PRO A 32 -9.79 13.13 -40.13
C PRO A 32 -10.63 14.39 -40.37
N LEU A 33 -11.95 14.25 -40.31
CA LEU A 33 -12.84 15.40 -40.39
C LEU A 33 -12.45 16.35 -39.24
N THR A 34 -11.75 17.44 -39.55
CA THR A 34 -11.72 18.58 -38.65
C THR A 34 -13.15 19.12 -38.63
N ASP A 35 -13.70 19.31 -37.45
CA ASP A 35 -15.10 19.69 -37.20
C ASP A 35 -15.47 21.09 -37.75
N ASP A 36 -14.67 21.64 -38.67
CA ASP A 36 -14.82 22.96 -39.27
C ASP A 36 -15.84 23.00 -40.43
N ASN A 37 -16.44 21.87 -40.83
CA ASN A 37 -17.28 21.81 -42.05
C ASN A 37 -18.57 20.96 -41.95
N VAL A 38 -19.24 20.93 -40.80
CA VAL A 38 -20.66 20.51 -40.72
C VAL A 38 -21.56 21.73 -40.50
N SER A 39 -21.56 22.65 -41.45
CA SER A 39 -22.64 23.65 -41.58
C SER A 39 -23.75 23.11 -42.48
N ASP A 40 -24.54 22.17 -41.99
CA ASP A 40 -25.98 22.12 -42.29
C ASP A 40 -26.64 20.95 -41.55
N LYS A 41 -27.36 21.30 -40.48
CA LYS A 41 -28.60 20.64 -40.02
C LYS A 41 -29.26 21.51 -38.97
N SER A 42 -30.27 22.25 -39.43
CA SER A 42 -31.42 22.77 -38.68
C SER A 42 -31.17 23.17 -37.21
N ALA A 43 -30.90 24.45 -37.00
CA ALA A 43 -31.05 25.10 -35.71
C ALA A 43 -32.45 24.88 -35.14
N GLY A 44 -32.50 24.19 -34.00
CA GLY A 44 -33.66 24.02 -33.14
C GLY A 44 -33.22 23.47 -31.78
N ASP A 45 -33.37 24.32 -30.75
CA ASP A 45 -33.21 24.10 -29.29
C ASP A 45 -31.82 23.76 -28.72
N ASP A 46 -31.39 24.58 -27.74
CA ASP A 46 -30.26 24.44 -26.79
C ASP A 46 -29.05 23.61 -27.25
N GLY A 47 -27.93 24.27 -27.56
CA GLY A 47 -26.66 23.63 -27.89
C GLY A 47 -26.27 22.54 -26.88
N ASP A 48 -26.21 21.29 -27.37
CA ASP A 48 -26.12 20.05 -26.58
C ASP A 48 -24.73 19.89 -25.95
N ILE A 49 -24.43 20.67 -24.90
CA ILE A 49 -23.26 20.45 -24.06
C ILE A 49 -23.52 19.24 -23.15
N PRO A 50 -22.54 18.34 -22.93
CA PRO A 50 -22.74 17.22 -22.02
C PRO A 50 -23.17 17.69 -20.63
N LEU A 51 -24.19 17.06 -20.07
CA LEU A 51 -24.60 17.28 -18.70
C LEU A 51 -24.26 16.05 -17.85
N PRO A 52 -24.06 16.21 -16.52
CA PRO A 52 -23.73 15.08 -15.67
C PRO A 52 -24.78 13.98 -15.78
N PRO A 53 -24.38 12.69 -15.74
CA PRO A 53 -25.33 11.60 -15.67
C PRO A 53 -26.18 11.72 -14.40
N LEU A 54 -27.40 11.17 -14.46
CA LEU A 54 -28.29 11.16 -13.30
C LEU A 54 -27.62 10.47 -12.11
N SER A 55 -27.56 11.18 -11.00
CA SER A 55 -27.03 10.65 -9.75
C SER A 55 -28.11 9.88 -8.99
N THR A 56 -27.77 8.68 -8.50
CA THR A 56 -28.64 7.87 -7.64
C THR A 56 -27.91 7.62 -6.31
N ILE A 57 -28.21 8.43 -5.31
CA ILE A 57 -27.64 8.28 -3.97
C ILE A 57 -28.30 7.09 -3.28
N SER A 58 -27.55 6.00 -3.08
CA SER A 58 -27.94 5.00 -2.08
C SER A 58 -27.86 5.65 -0.70
N SER A 59 -28.95 5.65 0.06
CA SER A 59 -28.92 6.09 1.47
C SER A 59 -28.26 5.06 2.39
N ARG A 60 -27.96 3.87 1.89
CA ARG A 60 -27.44 2.75 2.66
C ARG A 60 -25.92 2.66 2.54
N VAL A 61 -25.26 2.72 3.69
CA VAL A 61 -23.84 2.38 3.83
C VAL A 61 -23.67 0.88 3.58
N LEU A 62 -22.69 0.52 2.75
CA LEU A 62 -22.40 -0.89 2.44
C LEU A 62 -21.94 -1.62 3.70
N LEU A 63 -22.31 -2.90 3.85
CA LEU A 63 -21.96 -3.70 5.04
C LEU A 63 -20.45 -3.70 5.34
N VAL A 64 -19.62 -3.66 4.28
CA VAL A 64 -18.16 -3.63 4.38
C VAL A 64 -17.64 -2.33 4.97
N ASP A 65 -18.36 -1.21 4.83
CA ASP A 65 -17.95 0.10 5.34
C ASP A 65 -18.44 0.37 6.78
N ILE A 66 -19.46 -0.35 7.27
CA ILE A 66 -20.08 -0.14 8.60
C ILE A 66 -19.05 -0.26 9.75
N LYS A 67 -18.04 -1.11 9.59
CA LYS A 67 -17.00 -1.34 10.61
C LYS A 67 -15.79 -0.40 10.48
N THR A 68 -15.85 0.59 9.59
CA THR A 68 -14.74 1.51 9.32
C THR A 68 -15.00 2.89 9.96
N PRO A 69 -13.97 3.75 10.10
CA PRO A 69 -14.18 5.15 10.45
C PRO A 69 -15.13 5.91 9.49
N ASP A 70 -15.27 5.40 8.26
CA ASP A 70 -16.11 5.96 7.20
C ASP A 70 -17.54 5.40 7.20
N ALA A 71 -18.00 4.77 8.30
CA ALA A 71 -19.33 4.15 8.43
C ALA A 71 -20.53 5.09 8.26
N HIS A 72 -20.29 6.37 7.98
CA HIS A 72 -21.28 7.41 7.73
C HIS A 72 -21.41 7.75 6.23
N ILE A 73 -20.71 7.05 5.35
CA ILE A 73 -20.60 7.38 3.92
C ILE A 73 -21.17 6.25 3.08
N PRO A 74 -22.28 6.46 2.34
CA PRO A 74 -22.71 5.51 1.34
C PRO A 74 -21.79 5.56 0.11
N ARG A 75 -21.46 4.38 -0.44
CA ARG A 75 -20.55 4.18 -1.57
C ARG A 75 -21.16 3.21 -2.58
N ASP A 76 -20.84 3.36 -3.86
CA ASP A 76 -21.27 2.44 -4.91
C ASP A 76 -20.49 1.12 -4.82
N SER A 77 -21.18 -0.02 -4.89
CA SER A 77 -20.56 -1.34 -4.80
C SER A 77 -19.81 -1.77 -6.06
N ARG A 78 -20.00 -1.09 -7.19
CA ARG A 78 -19.29 -1.35 -8.45
C ARG A 78 -17.83 -0.89 -8.40
N LEU A 79 -17.50 0.06 -7.52
CA LEU A 79 -16.14 0.57 -7.34
C LEU A 79 -15.19 -0.54 -6.87
N ILE A 80 -14.02 -0.63 -7.51
CA ILE A 80 -13.02 -1.66 -7.24
C ILE A 80 -12.06 -1.17 -6.15
N ARG A 81 -12.02 -1.85 -5.00
CA ARG A 81 -11.17 -1.49 -3.86
C ARG A 81 -9.72 -1.90 -4.08
N LEU A 82 -8.81 -0.92 -3.91
CA LEU A 82 -7.39 -1.06 -4.22
C LEU A 82 -6.50 -1.23 -2.98
N THR A 83 -7.01 -0.87 -1.80
CA THR A 83 -6.31 -0.96 -0.50
C THR A 83 -7.14 -1.72 0.52
N GLY A 84 -7.88 -2.73 0.05
CA GLY A 84 -8.88 -3.44 0.85
C GLY A 84 -10.00 -2.50 1.32
N VAL A 85 -10.49 -2.67 2.55
CA VAL A 85 -11.67 -1.94 3.02
C VAL A 85 -11.38 -0.46 3.31
N HIS A 86 -10.27 -0.15 3.99
CA HIS A 86 -9.90 1.18 4.45
C HIS A 86 -8.37 1.35 4.52
N PRO A 87 -7.78 2.52 4.19
CA PRO A 87 -8.40 3.72 3.64
C PRO A 87 -9.10 3.48 2.30
N PHE A 88 -10.14 4.25 1.98
CA PHE A 88 -10.93 4.01 0.78
C PHE A 88 -10.19 4.53 -0.46
N ASN A 89 -9.54 3.62 -1.18
CA ASN A 89 -8.96 3.88 -2.50
C ASN A 89 -9.61 2.95 -3.52
N VAL A 90 -10.22 3.54 -4.54
CA VAL A 90 -11.01 2.84 -5.54
C VAL A 90 -10.87 3.45 -6.92
N GLU A 91 -11.04 2.62 -7.93
CA GLU A 91 -11.33 3.04 -9.30
C GLU A 91 -12.62 2.36 -9.79
N PRO A 92 -13.37 3.00 -10.70
CA PRO A 92 -14.45 2.32 -11.41
C PRO A 92 -13.91 1.23 -12.34
N PRO A 93 -14.70 0.20 -12.68
CA PRO A 93 -14.36 -0.69 -13.79
C PRO A 93 -14.17 0.14 -15.08
N LEU A 94 -13.09 -0.11 -15.83
CA LEU A 94 -12.72 0.71 -17.00
C LEU A 94 -13.85 0.83 -18.03
N THR A 95 -14.54 -0.28 -18.31
CA THR A 95 -15.70 -0.31 -19.22
C THR A 95 -16.84 0.58 -18.71
N GLU A 96 -17.14 0.53 -17.42
CA GLU A 96 -18.25 1.31 -16.83
C GLU A 96 -17.91 2.80 -16.80
N LEU A 97 -16.65 3.16 -16.47
CA LEU A 97 -16.15 4.53 -16.58
C LEU A 97 -16.32 5.06 -18.01
N PHE A 98 -15.91 4.29 -19.01
CA PHE A 98 -15.99 4.71 -20.40
C PHE A 98 -17.44 4.87 -20.90
N LYS A 99 -18.37 4.04 -20.41
CA LYS A 99 -19.80 4.12 -20.75
C LYS A 99 -20.48 5.38 -20.22
N GLU A 100 -20.00 5.97 -19.12
CA GLU A 100 -20.54 7.24 -18.62
C GLU A 100 -20.23 8.44 -19.54
N GLY A 101 -19.30 8.27 -20.49
CA GLY A 101 -18.95 9.29 -21.46
C GLY A 101 -18.11 10.40 -20.84
N PHE A 102 -18.36 11.65 -21.27
CA PHE A 102 -17.48 12.76 -20.93
C PHE A 102 -17.45 13.12 -19.44
N LEU A 103 -18.59 13.05 -18.76
CA LEU A 103 -18.73 13.35 -17.33
C LEU A 103 -19.01 12.08 -16.55
N THR A 104 -18.16 11.80 -15.57
CA THR A 104 -18.29 10.67 -14.65
C THR A 104 -19.28 11.01 -13.54
N SER A 105 -20.16 10.06 -13.21
CA SER A 105 -21.08 10.20 -12.09
C SER A 105 -20.32 10.27 -10.76
N PRO A 106 -20.83 10.97 -9.73
CA PRO A 106 -20.20 10.97 -8.42
C PRO A 106 -20.17 9.57 -7.75
N GLU A 107 -20.93 8.61 -8.24
CA GLU A 107 -20.95 7.21 -7.81
C GLU A 107 -19.75 6.41 -8.33
N LEU A 108 -19.33 6.66 -9.57
CA LEU A 108 -18.19 5.99 -10.20
C LEU A 108 -16.91 6.83 -10.21
N PHE A 109 -16.96 8.08 -9.74
CA PHE A 109 -15.78 8.92 -9.65
C PHE A 109 -14.71 8.28 -8.73
N TYR A 110 -13.49 8.12 -9.23
CA TYR A 110 -12.43 7.45 -8.47
C TYR A 110 -12.17 8.16 -7.12
N VAL A 111 -11.86 7.38 -6.09
CA VAL A 111 -11.53 7.94 -4.77
C VAL A 111 -10.12 7.55 -4.40
N ARG A 112 -9.35 8.54 -3.97
CA ARG A 112 -8.07 8.35 -3.28
C ARG A 112 -8.16 9.04 -1.92
N ASN A 113 -8.18 8.24 -0.84
CA ASN A 113 -8.08 8.71 0.53
C ASN A 113 -6.80 8.17 1.17
N HIS A 114 -6.02 9.04 1.82
CA HIS A 114 -4.85 8.64 2.59
C HIS A 114 -5.21 8.10 3.98
N GLY A 115 -6.44 8.32 4.45
CA GLY A 115 -6.96 7.90 5.76
C GLY A 115 -8.47 8.07 5.86
N ALA A 116 -8.96 8.30 7.08
CA ALA A 116 -10.38 8.52 7.38
C ALA A 116 -10.92 9.83 6.80
N VAL A 117 -12.15 9.79 6.29
CA VAL A 117 -12.85 10.96 5.79
C VAL A 117 -13.34 11.80 6.98
N PRO A 118 -13.00 13.11 7.04
CA PRO A 118 -13.56 14.02 8.04
C PRO A 118 -15.09 14.03 8.02
N LYS A 119 -15.69 13.83 9.20
CA LYS A 119 -17.14 13.93 9.35
C LYS A 119 -17.55 15.40 9.42
N VAL A 120 -18.35 15.82 8.44
CA VAL A 120 -18.93 17.17 8.35
C VAL A 120 -20.44 17.06 8.30
N LEU A 121 -21.11 17.60 9.32
CA LEU A 121 -22.58 17.62 9.39
C LEU A 121 -23.13 18.60 8.35
N ASP A 122 -24.33 18.34 7.84
CA ASP A 122 -24.97 19.20 6.85
C ASP A 122 -25.24 20.61 7.41
N GLU A 123 -25.65 20.71 8.67
CA GLU A 123 -25.89 21.98 9.36
C GLU A 123 -24.63 22.84 9.53
N ASP A 124 -23.47 22.22 9.68
CA ASP A 124 -22.18 22.90 9.85
C ASP A 124 -21.54 23.31 8.51
N THR A 125 -22.06 22.80 7.39
CA THR A 125 -21.40 22.90 6.08
C THR A 125 -21.14 24.35 5.67
N LEU A 126 -22.12 25.24 5.82
CA LEU A 126 -21.97 26.66 5.47
C LEU A 126 -21.08 27.44 6.45
N GLN A 127 -20.92 26.95 7.68
CA GLN A 127 -20.06 27.54 8.70
C GLN A 127 -18.61 27.03 8.62
N TRP A 128 -18.31 26.15 7.67
CA TRP A 128 -16.95 25.64 7.48
C TRP A 128 -15.98 26.78 7.19
N GLU A 129 -14.99 26.97 8.06
CA GLU A 129 -13.96 27.99 7.91
C GLU A 129 -12.69 27.44 7.26
N PHE A 130 -12.01 28.26 6.47
CA PHE A 130 -10.63 28.05 6.07
C PHE A 130 -9.84 29.37 6.15
N THR A 131 -8.52 29.28 6.26
CA THR A 131 -7.64 30.46 6.38
C THR A 131 -6.81 30.70 5.13
N VAL A 132 -6.47 31.97 4.89
CA VAL A 132 -5.43 32.41 3.97
C VAL A 132 -4.38 33.16 4.76
N GLU A 133 -3.16 32.62 4.82
CA GLU A 133 -2.11 33.06 5.73
C GLU A 133 -0.69 32.98 5.12
N GLY A 134 0.34 33.23 5.93
CA GLY A 134 1.74 33.20 5.51
C GLY A 134 2.24 34.55 4.96
N LEU A 135 2.89 34.53 3.81
CA LEU A 135 3.50 35.69 3.16
C LEU A 135 2.47 36.56 2.41
N VAL A 136 1.49 37.06 3.15
CA VAL A 136 0.41 37.94 2.68
C VAL A 136 0.38 39.23 3.49
N GLU A 137 -0.16 40.31 2.93
CA GLU A 137 -0.39 41.57 3.66
C GLU A 137 -1.68 41.50 4.51
N ASN A 138 -2.71 40.81 4.00
CA ASN A 138 -4.03 40.69 4.61
C ASN A 138 -4.38 39.23 4.89
N PRO A 139 -3.89 38.61 5.98
CA PRO A 139 -4.36 37.29 6.38
C PRO A 139 -5.85 37.33 6.71
N MET A 140 -6.58 36.26 6.38
CA MET A 140 -8.04 36.20 6.56
C MET A 140 -8.55 34.80 6.83
N THR A 141 -9.69 34.73 7.52
CA THR A 141 -10.49 33.52 7.71
C THR A 141 -11.81 33.71 6.97
N ILE A 142 -12.21 32.73 6.17
CA ILE A 142 -13.39 32.79 5.30
C ILE A 142 -14.26 31.57 5.61
N THR A 143 -15.55 31.79 5.85
CA THR A 143 -16.55 30.70 5.92
C THR A 143 -16.98 30.27 4.51
N LEU A 144 -17.43 29.04 4.33
CA LEU A 144 -17.99 28.60 3.05
C LEU A 144 -19.15 29.48 2.59
N LYS A 145 -20.00 29.94 3.53
CA LYS A 145 -21.05 30.91 3.23
C LYS A 145 -20.49 32.18 2.58
N GLN A 146 -19.48 32.80 3.19
CA GLN A 146 -18.83 33.99 2.63
C GLN A 146 -18.16 33.71 1.28
N LEU A 147 -17.52 32.55 1.13
CA LEU A 147 -16.92 32.16 -0.16
C LEU A 147 -17.97 32.11 -1.29
N ILE A 148 -19.18 31.63 -0.99
CA ILE A 148 -20.29 31.53 -1.95
C ILE A 148 -20.92 32.91 -2.22
N THR A 149 -21.08 33.75 -1.19
CA THR A 149 -21.80 35.03 -1.34
C THR A 149 -20.93 36.20 -1.81
N ASP A 150 -19.64 36.21 -1.44
CA ASP A 150 -18.80 37.40 -1.57
C ASP A 150 -17.89 37.35 -2.80
N TYR A 151 -17.86 36.22 -3.52
CA TYR A 151 -17.00 35.97 -4.66
C TYR A 151 -17.80 35.52 -5.89
N GLU A 152 -17.27 35.79 -7.08
CA GLU A 152 -17.82 35.29 -8.33
C GLU A 152 -17.68 33.76 -8.40
N GLN A 153 -18.77 33.10 -8.79
CA GLN A 153 -18.84 31.65 -8.91
C GLN A 153 -18.60 31.26 -10.38
N VAL A 154 -17.72 30.29 -10.60
CA VAL A 154 -17.38 29.75 -11.92
C VAL A 154 -17.59 28.24 -11.94
N THR A 155 -17.99 27.74 -13.11
CA THR A 155 -18.19 26.31 -13.38
C THR A 155 -17.41 25.92 -14.64
N TYR A 156 -16.66 24.83 -14.60
CA TYR A 156 -16.07 24.24 -15.81
C TYR A 156 -15.75 22.75 -15.61
N PRO A 157 -15.67 21.96 -16.69
CA PRO A 157 -15.34 20.55 -16.61
C PRO A 157 -13.84 20.38 -16.34
N ILE A 158 -13.49 19.41 -15.50
CA ILE A 158 -12.09 19.12 -15.14
C ILE A 158 -11.93 17.61 -15.02
N THR A 159 -10.91 17.07 -15.69
CA THR A 159 -10.45 15.69 -15.45
C THR A 159 -9.46 15.68 -14.29
N LEU A 160 -9.78 14.92 -13.25
CA LEU A 160 -8.83 14.60 -12.18
C LEU A 160 -8.20 13.24 -12.48
N VAL A 161 -6.87 13.16 -12.35
CA VAL A 161 -6.10 11.94 -12.60
C VAL A 161 -5.21 11.65 -11.39
N CYS A 162 -5.28 10.43 -10.85
CA CYS A 162 -4.36 9.99 -9.82
C CYS A 162 -2.95 9.84 -10.39
N ALA A 163 -1.91 10.30 -9.66
CA ALA A 163 -0.52 10.06 -10.04
C ALA A 163 -0.20 8.56 -10.17
N GLY A 164 -0.95 7.70 -9.46
CA GLY A 164 -0.82 6.26 -9.51
C GLY A 164 -1.57 5.57 -10.65
N ASN A 165 -2.29 6.29 -11.53
CA ASN A 165 -2.98 5.65 -12.66
C ASN A 165 -2.01 4.77 -13.47
N ARG A 166 -2.46 3.57 -13.87
CA ARG A 166 -1.68 2.53 -14.55
C ARG A 166 -0.49 1.97 -13.76
N ARG A 167 -0.48 2.09 -12.41
CA ARG A 167 0.61 1.55 -11.57
C ARG A 167 0.78 0.04 -11.66
N LYS A 168 -0.30 -0.73 -11.83
CA LYS A 168 -0.20 -2.20 -11.84
C LYS A 168 0.70 -2.69 -12.97
N GLU A 169 0.72 -2.02 -14.12
CA GLU A 169 1.65 -2.32 -15.21
C GLU A 169 3.11 -2.24 -14.75
N GLN A 170 3.49 -1.23 -13.97
CA GLN A 170 4.84 -1.15 -13.39
C GLN A 170 5.08 -2.26 -12.37
N ASN A 171 4.10 -2.54 -11.50
CA ASN A 171 4.19 -3.61 -10.50
C ASN A 171 4.37 -5.01 -11.12
N MET A 172 3.86 -5.23 -12.34
CA MET A 172 4.08 -6.48 -13.08
C MET A 172 5.54 -6.66 -13.52
N VAL A 173 6.18 -5.58 -13.97
CA VAL A 173 7.61 -5.55 -14.31
C VAL A 173 8.46 -5.71 -13.05
N ARG A 174 8.27 -4.83 -12.07
CA ARG A 174 8.96 -4.85 -10.77
C ARG A 174 8.06 -4.22 -9.71
N LYS A 175 7.87 -4.88 -8.58
CA LYS A 175 6.96 -4.39 -7.51
C LYS A 175 7.43 -3.03 -6.97
N SER A 176 6.58 -2.01 -7.06
CA SER A 176 6.79 -0.68 -6.47
C SER A 176 6.28 -0.63 -5.01
N LYS A 177 6.47 0.49 -4.31
CA LYS A 177 5.91 0.71 -2.96
C LYS A 177 4.39 1.02 -2.97
N GLY A 178 3.80 1.25 -4.14
CA GLY A 178 2.40 1.64 -4.28
C GLY A 178 1.45 0.48 -4.59
N PHE A 179 0.21 0.59 -4.12
CA PHE A 179 -0.88 -0.34 -4.45
C PHE A 179 -1.32 -0.23 -5.93
N SER A 180 -1.87 -1.31 -6.46
CA SER A 180 -2.09 -1.51 -7.90
C SER A 180 -3.36 -0.83 -8.44
N TRP A 181 -3.21 0.35 -9.03
CA TRP A 181 -4.22 0.92 -9.94
C TRP A 181 -4.17 0.25 -11.31
N GLY A 182 -5.33 0.00 -11.90
CA GLY A 182 -5.51 -0.23 -13.33
C GLY A 182 -5.48 1.09 -14.09
N ALA A 183 -6.22 1.13 -15.20
CA ALA A 183 -6.27 2.27 -16.10
C ALA A 183 -7.47 3.19 -15.85
N ALA A 184 -8.16 3.07 -14.72
CA ALA A 184 -9.36 3.87 -14.41
C ALA A 184 -9.13 4.80 -13.20
N GLY A 185 -7.87 5.09 -12.85
CA GLY A 185 -7.49 6.06 -11.82
C GLY A 185 -7.68 7.52 -12.21
N LEU A 186 -8.78 7.83 -12.88
CA LEU A 186 -9.17 9.16 -13.36
C LEU A 186 -10.68 9.27 -13.52
N SER A 187 -11.20 10.49 -13.47
CA SER A 187 -12.63 10.79 -13.70
C SER A 187 -12.79 12.27 -14.03
N THR A 188 -13.89 12.62 -14.71
CA THR A 188 -14.16 14.01 -15.16
C THR A 188 -15.49 14.49 -14.60
N ALA A 189 -15.54 15.71 -14.09
CA ALA A 189 -16.76 16.30 -13.54
C ALA A 189 -16.82 17.80 -13.79
N LEU A 190 -18.01 18.37 -13.73
CA LEU A 190 -18.21 19.81 -13.64
C LEU A 190 -17.98 20.25 -12.19
N PHE A 191 -17.01 21.11 -11.95
CA PHE A 191 -16.78 21.67 -10.62
C PHE A 191 -17.28 23.11 -10.58
N THR A 192 -17.99 23.47 -9.51
CA THR A 192 -18.46 24.84 -9.28
C THR A 192 -17.84 25.38 -7.98
N GLY A 193 -17.30 26.59 -8.08
CA GLY A 193 -16.46 27.17 -7.04
C GLY A 193 -16.02 28.59 -7.35
N VAL A 194 -15.00 29.04 -6.62
CA VAL A 194 -14.37 30.35 -6.81
C VAL A 194 -12.98 30.15 -7.38
N ALA A 195 -12.56 31.01 -8.32
CA ALA A 195 -11.18 31.00 -8.80
C ALA A 195 -10.22 31.27 -7.63
N MET A 196 -9.25 30.37 -7.43
CA MET A 196 -8.30 30.46 -6.31
C MET A 196 -7.48 31.76 -6.38
N SER A 197 -7.26 32.30 -7.59
CA SER A 197 -6.65 33.60 -7.84
C SER A 197 -7.32 34.72 -7.05
N ASP A 198 -8.66 34.74 -6.98
CA ASP A 198 -9.41 35.88 -6.46
C ASP A 198 -9.32 35.93 -4.94
N VAL A 199 -9.38 34.76 -4.30
CA VAL A 199 -9.14 34.59 -2.88
C VAL A 199 -7.71 34.98 -2.53
N ILE A 200 -6.71 34.49 -3.27
CA ILE A 200 -5.30 34.80 -3.01
C ILE A 200 -4.97 36.27 -3.28
N ASN A 201 -5.53 36.89 -4.31
CA ASN A 201 -5.33 38.30 -4.63
C ASN A 201 -5.85 39.22 -3.52
N ARG A 202 -6.98 38.88 -2.89
CA ARG A 202 -7.53 39.65 -1.77
C ARG A 202 -6.61 39.65 -0.53
N ALA A 203 -5.84 38.57 -0.34
CA ALA A 203 -4.83 38.49 0.72
C ALA A 203 -3.59 39.35 0.44
N ARG A 204 -3.38 39.80 -0.82
CA ARG A 204 -2.21 40.56 -1.29
C ARG A 204 -0.88 39.85 -0.96
N PRO A 205 -0.47 38.83 -1.75
CA PRO A 205 0.78 38.12 -1.53
C PRO A 205 2.00 39.05 -1.60
N LYS A 206 2.93 38.89 -0.67
CA LYS A 206 4.18 39.66 -0.63
C LYS A 206 5.07 39.30 -1.82
N ARG A 207 5.90 40.25 -2.30
CA ARG A 207 6.76 40.10 -3.50
C ARG A 207 7.59 38.80 -3.54
N LYS A 208 8.08 38.34 -2.40
CA LYS A 208 8.95 37.14 -2.31
C LYS A 208 8.19 35.80 -2.29
N ALA A 209 6.86 35.83 -2.24
CA ALA A 209 6.04 34.63 -2.26
C ALA A 209 6.13 33.91 -3.61
N LYS A 210 6.17 32.58 -3.59
CA LYS A 210 6.33 31.72 -4.79
C LYS A 210 5.39 30.52 -4.81
N TYR A 211 4.87 30.09 -3.67
CA TYR A 211 4.03 28.90 -3.55
C TYR A 211 2.77 29.20 -2.73
N VAL A 212 1.73 28.42 -2.97
CA VAL A 212 0.53 28.31 -2.14
C VAL A 212 0.50 26.89 -1.62
N CYS A 213 0.84 26.71 -0.35
CA CYS A 213 0.65 25.47 0.37
C CYS A 213 -0.82 25.31 0.75
N MET A 214 -1.34 24.10 0.66
CA MET A 214 -2.73 23.74 0.94
C MET A 214 -2.73 22.63 1.98
N GLU A 215 -3.59 22.72 2.98
CA GLU A 215 -3.75 21.72 4.05
C GLU A 215 -5.23 21.35 4.23
N GLY A 216 -5.52 20.05 4.30
CA GLY A 216 -6.84 19.48 4.53
C GLY A 216 -7.18 19.28 6.00
N ALA A 217 -8.39 18.79 6.28
CA ALA A 217 -8.87 18.48 7.63
C ALA A 217 -8.69 17.00 8.04
N ASP A 218 -8.23 16.14 7.12
CA ASP A 218 -8.04 14.72 7.36
C ASP A 218 -6.88 14.46 8.31
N LYS A 219 -7.16 13.76 9.41
CA LYS A 219 -6.16 13.40 10.40
C LYS A 219 -5.47 12.13 9.96
N LEU A 220 -4.32 12.29 9.32
CA LEU A 220 -3.50 11.18 8.88
C LEU A 220 -2.36 10.94 9.88
N PRO A 221 -1.69 9.79 9.80
CA PRO A 221 -0.69 9.48 10.80
C PRO A 221 0.57 10.36 10.80
N ASN A 222 0.86 11.04 9.68
CA ASN A 222 1.99 11.96 9.56
C ASN A 222 1.52 13.43 9.55
N GLY A 223 0.41 13.71 10.23
CA GLY A 223 -0.25 15.03 10.24
C GLY A 223 -1.38 15.14 9.24
N PHE A 224 -1.83 16.37 8.98
CA PHE A 224 -2.86 16.62 7.98
C PHE A 224 -2.30 16.45 6.56
N TYR A 225 -3.15 16.02 5.61
CA TYR A 225 -2.72 16.03 4.22
C TYR A 225 -2.40 17.45 3.78
N GLY A 226 -1.19 17.66 3.29
CA GLY A 226 -0.78 18.97 2.80
C GLY A 226 0.18 18.88 1.63
N THR A 227 0.12 19.89 0.78
CA THR A 227 0.98 20.00 -0.40
C THR A 227 1.08 21.43 -0.87
N SER A 228 1.72 21.71 -2.00
CA SER A 228 1.74 23.06 -2.58
C SER A 228 1.61 23.07 -4.09
N VAL A 229 1.19 24.22 -4.61
CA VAL A 229 1.26 24.59 -6.02
C VAL A 229 2.00 25.92 -6.16
N LYS A 230 2.46 26.23 -7.37
CA LYS A 230 3.18 27.49 -7.62
C LYS A 230 2.19 28.66 -7.64
N LEU A 231 2.55 29.75 -6.97
CA LEU A 231 1.73 30.95 -6.85
C LEU A 231 1.48 31.61 -8.22
N ASN A 232 2.45 31.60 -9.13
CA ASN A 232 2.25 32.14 -10.47
C ASN A 232 1.21 31.35 -11.27
N TRP A 233 1.09 30.04 -11.07
CA TRP A 233 0.04 29.22 -11.68
C TRP A 233 -1.32 29.45 -11.04
N VAL A 234 -1.37 29.65 -9.72
CA VAL A 234 -2.62 30.04 -9.03
C VAL A 234 -3.16 31.37 -9.56
N LYS A 235 -2.28 32.29 -9.94
CA LYS A 235 -2.64 33.61 -10.49
C LYS A 235 -2.85 33.62 -12.00
N ASP A 236 -2.48 32.56 -12.71
CA ASP A 236 -2.67 32.45 -14.15
C ASP A 236 -4.11 32.00 -14.39
N PRO A 237 -4.98 32.86 -14.94
CA PRO A 237 -6.36 32.51 -15.11
C PRO A 237 -6.47 31.28 -16.02
N ASN A 238 -5.61 31.09 -17.05
CA ASN A 238 -5.61 29.92 -17.94
C ASN A 238 -5.40 28.57 -17.24
N ARG A 239 -4.88 28.55 -16.01
CA ARG A 239 -4.70 27.31 -15.23
C ARG A 239 -6.00 26.82 -14.58
N GLY A 240 -7.00 27.69 -14.41
CA GLY A 240 -8.32 27.32 -13.89
C GLY A 240 -8.31 26.76 -12.46
N PHE A 241 -7.35 27.14 -11.61
CA PHE A 241 -7.29 26.63 -10.23
C PHE A 241 -8.46 27.20 -9.42
N MET A 242 -9.22 26.35 -8.73
CA MET A 242 -10.44 26.76 -8.02
C MET A 242 -10.56 26.16 -6.62
N LEU A 243 -11.38 26.82 -5.80
CA LEU A 243 -11.91 26.32 -4.55
C LEU A 243 -13.36 25.89 -4.80
N ALA A 244 -13.58 24.58 -4.96
CA ALA A 244 -14.87 24.01 -5.32
C ALA A 244 -15.63 23.50 -4.09
N TYR A 245 -16.94 23.73 -4.07
CA TYR A 245 -17.88 23.20 -3.07
C TYR A 245 -19.02 22.39 -3.70
N LYS A 246 -19.12 22.41 -5.04
CA LYS A 246 -19.99 21.52 -5.80
C LYS A 246 -19.23 20.72 -6.85
N MET A 247 -19.80 19.56 -7.17
CA MET A 247 -19.36 18.65 -8.21
C MET A 247 -20.58 18.07 -8.90
N ASN A 248 -20.67 18.20 -10.22
CA ASN A 248 -21.81 17.81 -11.05
C ASN A 248 -23.15 18.43 -10.60
N GLY A 249 -23.10 19.65 -10.07
CA GLY A 249 -24.27 20.41 -9.63
C GLY A 249 -24.66 20.21 -8.17
N ASP A 250 -24.24 19.11 -7.55
CA ASP A 250 -24.49 18.79 -6.15
C ASP A 250 -23.36 19.29 -5.25
N MET A 251 -23.67 19.51 -3.97
CA MET A 251 -22.64 19.74 -2.94
C MET A 251 -21.67 18.55 -2.90
N LEU A 252 -20.39 18.83 -2.63
CA LEU A 252 -19.38 17.79 -2.55
C LEU A 252 -19.78 16.67 -1.59
N ARG A 253 -19.64 15.42 -2.05
CA ARG A 253 -19.77 14.23 -1.19
C ARG A 253 -18.56 14.11 -0.25
N PRO A 254 -18.71 13.42 0.89
CA PRO A 254 -17.62 13.25 1.86
C PRO A 254 -16.30 12.78 1.25
N ASP A 255 -16.31 11.72 0.43
CA ASP A 255 -15.11 11.17 -0.24
C ASP A 255 -14.42 12.14 -1.21
N HIS A 256 -15.14 13.16 -1.69
CA HIS A 256 -14.65 14.15 -2.64
C HIS A 256 -14.36 15.52 -2.00
N GLY A 257 -14.36 15.62 -0.67
CA GLY A 257 -13.87 16.80 0.03
C GLY A 257 -14.94 17.68 0.67
N LYS A 258 -16.11 17.13 1.03
CA LYS A 258 -17.17 17.88 1.72
C LYS A 258 -16.62 18.69 2.92
N PRO A 259 -16.81 20.02 2.98
CA PRO A 259 -17.64 20.82 2.09
C PRO A 259 -16.85 21.65 1.07
N LEU A 260 -15.52 21.67 1.14
CA LEU A 260 -14.66 22.51 0.31
C LEU A 260 -13.37 21.78 -0.07
N ARG A 261 -12.98 21.88 -1.34
CA ARG A 261 -11.70 21.37 -1.85
C ARG A 261 -11.01 22.35 -2.78
N ALA A 262 -9.70 22.21 -2.94
CA ALA A 262 -9.01 22.70 -4.12
C ALA A 262 -9.24 21.75 -5.32
N VAL A 263 -9.35 22.32 -6.52
CA VAL A 263 -9.35 21.59 -7.80
C VAL A 263 -8.35 22.27 -8.73
N ILE A 264 -7.38 21.50 -9.21
CA ILE A 264 -6.19 21.98 -9.91
C ILE A 264 -6.13 21.30 -11.30
N PRO A 265 -6.75 21.89 -12.34
CA PRO A 265 -6.73 21.35 -13.70
C PRO A 265 -5.32 21.04 -14.24
N GLY A 266 -5.22 19.97 -15.01
CA GLY A 266 -3.98 19.56 -15.68
C GLY A 266 -2.86 19.08 -14.75
N GLN A 267 -3.09 18.98 -13.44
CA GLN A 267 -2.16 18.42 -12.46
C GLN A 267 -2.65 17.10 -11.89
N ILE A 268 -1.74 16.36 -11.27
CA ILE A 268 -2.13 15.15 -10.53
C ILE A 268 -3.14 15.49 -9.42
N GLY A 269 -4.08 14.58 -9.18
CA GLY A 269 -5.12 14.73 -8.16
C GLY A 269 -4.57 14.95 -6.74
N GLY A 270 -3.33 14.52 -6.47
CA GLY A 270 -2.64 14.81 -5.21
C GLY A 270 -2.42 16.30 -4.92
N ARG A 271 -2.47 17.19 -5.93
CA ARG A 271 -2.43 18.65 -5.70
C ARG A 271 -3.82 19.26 -5.45
N SER A 272 -4.89 18.52 -5.71
CA SER A 272 -6.28 18.96 -5.48
C SER A 272 -6.74 18.58 -4.06
N VAL A 273 -6.20 19.28 -3.04
CA VAL A 273 -6.43 18.98 -1.61
C VAL A 273 -7.92 19.01 -1.26
N LYS A 274 -8.40 17.95 -0.60
CA LYS A 274 -9.77 17.81 -0.11
C LYS A 274 -9.91 18.34 1.32
N TRP A 275 -11.15 18.64 1.72
CA TRP A 275 -11.49 19.09 3.07
C TRP A 275 -10.65 20.30 3.51
N LEU A 276 -10.51 21.28 2.61
CA LEU A 276 -9.53 22.35 2.70
C LEU A 276 -9.74 23.21 3.96
N LYS A 277 -8.66 23.41 4.72
CA LYS A 277 -8.64 24.26 5.93
C LYS A 277 -7.69 25.43 5.85
N ARG A 278 -6.60 25.33 5.09
CA ARG A 278 -5.57 26.38 5.06
C ARG A 278 -4.98 26.55 3.67
N LEU A 279 -4.81 27.81 3.27
CA LEU A 279 -4.00 28.26 2.15
C LEU A 279 -2.85 29.11 2.72
N ILE A 280 -1.63 28.60 2.65
CA ILE A 280 -0.45 29.22 3.26
C ILE A 280 0.47 29.69 2.14
N VAL A 281 0.62 30.99 1.97
CA VAL A 281 1.49 31.56 0.95
C VAL A 281 2.94 31.53 1.45
N THR A 282 3.84 30.88 0.71
CA THR A 282 5.22 30.62 1.14
C THR A 282 6.24 30.99 0.05
N GLU A 283 7.51 31.06 0.45
CA GLU A 283 8.65 31.30 -0.46
C GLU A 283 9.19 29.99 -1.05
N ALA A 284 9.08 28.88 -0.32
CA ALA A 284 9.49 27.53 -0.73
C ALA A 284 8.28 26.60 -0.89
N PRO A 285 8.41 25.45 -1.59
CA PRO A 285 7.38 24.42 -1.62
C PRO A 285 7.01 23.94 -0.22
N SER A 286 5.87 23.24 -0.12
CA SER A 286 5.41 22.66 1.14
C SER A 286 6.44 21.71 1.74
N ASP A 287 6.70 21.85 3.03
CA ASP A 287 7.48 20.93 3.85
C ASP A 287 6.62 19.81 4.46
N ASN A 288 5.33 19.74 4.11
CA ASN A 288 4.44 18.70 4.58
C ASN A 288 4.95 17.31 4.17
N TRP A 289 4.84 16.34 5.07
CA TRP A 289 5.32 14.98 4.86
C TRP A 289 4.80 14.36 3.56
N TYR A 290 3.53 14.59 3.22
CA TYR A 290 2.90 14.06 2.00
C TYR A 290 3.32 14.79 0.72
N HIS A 291 3.92 15.97 0.80
CA HIS A 291 4.57 16.63 -0.33
C HIS A 291 5.99 16.10 -0.57
N ILE A 292 6.70 15.74 0.50
CA ILE A 292 8.08 15.25 0.44
C ILE A 292 8.10 13.78 0.03
N TYR A 293 7.37 12.91 0.75
CA TYR A 293 7.51 11.45 0.66
C TYR A 293 6.45 10.74 -0.20
N ASP A 294 5.58 11.50 -0.87
CA ASP A 294 4.57 10.97 -1.78
C ASP A 294 4.51 11.84 -3.06
N ASN A 295 3.87 11.33 -4.12
CA ASN A 295 3.64 12.05 -5.37
C ASN A 295 4.92 12.56 -6.06
N ARG A 296 5.92 11.68 -6.19
CA ARG A 296 7.18 11.90 -6.90
C ARG A 296 7.49 10.79 -7.91
N VAL A 297 8.12 11.15 -9.02
CA VAL A 297 8.75 10.20 -9.95
C VAL A 297 10.25 10.29 -9.74
N LEU A 298 10.79 9.35 -8.96
CA LEU A 298 12.24 9.26 -8.76
C LEU A 298 12.93 8.68 -9.99
N PRO A 299 14.21 9.02 -10.23
CA PRO A 299 15.00 8.44 -11.31
C PRO A 299 15.01 6.91 -11.32
N THR A 300 15.00 6.30 -12.51
CA THR A 300 14.82 4.84 -12.69
C THR A 300 15.85 3.97 -11.97
N MET A 301 17.07 4.45 -11.79
CA MET A 301 18.13 3.72 -11.09
C MET A 301 17.96 3.69 -9.57
N VAL A 302 17.06 4.53 -9.01
CA VAL A 302 16.80 4.56 -7.57
C VAL A 302 15.96 3.35 -7.19
N SER A 303 16.52 2.48 -6.35
CA SER A 303 15.81 1.31 -5.83
C SER A 303 14.87 1.67 -4.66
N PRO A 304 13.88 0.82 -4.35
CA PRO A 304 13.09 0.96 -3.12
C PRO A 304 13.94 1.08 -1.84
N GLU A 305 15.05 0.35 -1.78
CA GLU A 305 16.01 0.35 -0.67
C GLU A 305 16.80 1.66 -0.62
N GLU A 306 17.36 2.09 -1.75
CA GLU A 306 18.11 3.35 -1.84
C GLU A 306 17.22 4.56 -1.49
N SER A 307 15.97 4.57 -1.97
CA SER A 307 15.01 5.61 -1.59
C SER A 307 14.67 5.63 -0.10
N ALA A 308 14.82 4.51 0.61
CA ALA A 308 14.61 4.44 2.05
C ALA A 308 15.86 4.89 2.83
N ASN A 309 17.05 4.52 2.35
CA ASN A 309 18.32 4.82 2.99
C ASN A 309 18.77 6.27 2.80
N ASN A 310 18.35 6.91 1.71
CA ASN A 310 18.79 8.25 1.34
C ASN A 310 17.61 9.22 1.22
N PRO A 311 17.30 10.01 2.28
CA PRO A 311 16.16 10.91 2.28
C PRO A 311 16.27 12.06 1.27
N LYS A 312 17.48 12.34 0.73
CA LYS A 312 17.69 13.43 -0.25
C LYS A 312 16.95 13.20 -1.57
N TRP A 313 16.63 11.96 -1.91
CA TRP A 313 15.81 11.66 -3.09
C TRP A 313 14.42 12.30 -3.01
N TRP A 314 13.89 12.49 -1.80
CA TRP A 314 12.55 13.01 -1.57
C TRP A 314 12.48 14.53 -1.45
N THR A 315 13.61 15.21 -1.28
CA THR A 315 13.63 16.67 -1.07
C THR A 315 13.98 17.46 -2.33
N ASP A 316 14.36 16.79 -3.41
CA ASP A 316 14.60 17.42 -4.70
C ASP A 316 13.30 17.63 -5.49
N ASP A 317 12.83 18.88 -5.54
CA ASP A 317 11.58 19.29 -6.19
C ASP A 317 11.54 18.97 -7.69
N ARG A 318 12.67 18.69 -8.34
CA ARG A 318 12.70 18.22 -9.74
C ARG A 318 11.95 16.91 -9.94
N TYR A 319 11.79 16.12 -8.88
CA TYR A 319 11.06 14.85 -8.91
C TYR A 319 9.61 14.98 -8.39
N ALA A 320 9.23 16.14 -7.85
CA ALA A 320 7.86 16.40 -7.41
C ALA A 320 6.93 16.53 -8.62
N ILE A 321 5.84 15.76 -8.60
CA ILE A 321 4.89 15.77 -9.72
C ILE A 321 3.94 16.96 -9.56
N TYR A 322 3.75 17.73 -10.63
CA TYR A 322 2.72 18.76 -10.73
C TYR A 322 1.83 18.46 -11.94
N ASP A 323 2.19 19.00 -13.11
CA ASP A 323 1.48 18.76 -14.36
C ASP A 323 1.56 17.28 -14.78
N LEU A 324 0.45 16.76 -15.31
CA LEU A 324 0.40 15.43 -15.91
C LEU A 324 1.24 15.37 -17.21
N SER A 325 1.66 14.16 -17.59
CA SER A 325 2.22 13.83 -18.90
C SER A 325 1.12 13.33 -19.83
N PRO A 326 1.30 13.38 -21.17
CA PRO A 326 0.35 12.79 -22.09
C PRO A 326 0.20 11.28 -21.83
N ASN A 327 -1.04 10.80 -21.85
CA ASN A 327 -1.40 9.40 -21.66
C ASN A 327 -2.60 9.05 -22.56
N SER A 328 -2.72 7.77 -22.93
CA SER A 328 -3.84 7.22 -23.69
C SER A 328 -4.04 5.76 -23.36
N VAL A 329 -5.30 5.32 -23.42
CA VAL A 329 -5.73 3.96 -23.06
C VAL A 329 -6.78 3.48 -24.05
N ILE A 330 -6.74 2.18 -24.37
CA ILE A 330 -7.75 1.49 -25.17
C ILE A 330 -8.85 1.00 -24.22
N CYS A 331 -10.09 1.39 -24.46
CA CYS A 331 -11.26 0.93 -23.69
C CYS A 331 -12.09 -0.09 -24.48
N CYS A 332 -12.11 0.03 -25.82
CA CYS A 332 -12.68 -0.94 -26.74
C CYS A 332 -11.59 -1.33 -27.76
N PRO A 333 -11.25 -2.62 -27.90
CA PRO A 333 -11.89 -3.77 -27.25
C PRO A 333 -11.66 -3.85 -25.74
N GLN A 334 -12.62 -4.42 -25.02
CA GLN A 334 -12.55 -4.67 -23.58
C GLN A 334 -11.62 -5.86 -23.29
N HIS A 335 -11.19 -5.99 -22.04
CA HIS A 335 -10.50 -7.20 -21.60
C HIS A 335 -11.42 -8.42 -21.75
N ASP A 336 -10.88 -9.49 -22.33
CA ASP A 336 -11.58 -10.73 -22.70
C ASP A 336 -12.74 -10.57 -23.68
N GLU A 337 -12.88 -9.41 -24.32
CA GLU A 337 -13.83 -9.25 -25.42
C GLU A 337 -13.47 -10.22 -26.56
N GLN A 338 -14.50 -10.84 -27.15
CA GLN A 338 -14.36 -11.70 -28.31
C GLN A 338 -14.97 -11.05 -29.55
N PHE A 339 -14.25 -11.09 -30.67
CA PHE A 339 -14.71 -10.60 -31.96
C PHE A 339 -14.72 -11.72 -33.00
N CYS A 340 -15.89 -12.00 -33.57
CA CYS A 340 -16.08 -13.09 -34.53
C CYS A 340 -15.50 -12.73 -35.91
N LEU A 341 -14.73 -13.64 -36.50
CA LEU A 341 -14.11 -13.48 -37.82
C LEU A 341 -15.05 -13.85 -38.98
N THR A 342 -16.12 -14.60 -38.70
CA THR A 342 -17.05 -15.09 -39.74
C THR A 342 -18.42 -14.40 -39.73
N SER A 343 -18.76 -13.69 -38.65
CA SER A 343 -20.04 -13.00 -38.51
C SER A 343 -19.86 -11.62 -37.86
N GLY A 344 -20.82 -10.71 -38.07
CA GLY A 344 -20.77 -9.34 -37.55
C GLY A 344 -20.18 -8.32 -38.54
N PRO A 345 -19.83 -7.10 -38.07
CA PRO A 345 -19.35 -6.01 -38.92
C PRO A 345 -17.93 -6.27 -39.47
N ASP A 346 -17.66 -5.79 -40.68
CA ASP A 346 -16.32 -5.89 -41.31
C ASP A 346 -15.29 -4.94 -40.70
N VAL A 347 -15.76 -3.94 -39.94
CA VAL A 347 -14.94 -2.95 -39.25
C VAL A 347 -15.27 -2.99 -37.77
N TYR A 348 -14.23 -3.12 -36.95
CA TYR A 348 -14.32 -3.00 -35.49
C TYR A 348 -14.01 -1.56 -35.08
N LEU A 349 -14.86 -0.95 -34.26
CA LEU A 349 -14.65 0.42 -33.78
C LEU A 349 -13.83 0.40 -32.48
N ALA A 350 -12.51 0.53 -32.62
CA ALA A 350 -11.62 0.67 -31.48
C ALA A 350 -11.75 2.08 -30.89
N ARG A 351 -11.81 2.18 -29.55
CA ARG A 351 -12.08 3.43 -28.84
C ARG A 351 -11.33 3.51 -27.53
N GLY A 352 -11.10 4.72 -27.07
CA GLY A 352 -10.49 4.96 -25.76
C GLY A 352 -10.48 6.44 -25.40
N TYR A 353 -9.70 6.76 -24.37
CA TYR A 353 -9.50 8.15 -23.95
C TYR A 353 -8.02 8.52 -24.04
N ALA A 354 -7.74 9.82 -24.07
CA ALA A 354 -6.41 10.40 -23.88
C ALA A 354 -6.49 11.67 -23.01
N TYR A 355 -5.41 12.03 -22.35
CA TYR A 355 -5.29 13.27 -21.58
C TYR A 355 -3.84 13.77 -21.56
N SER A 356 -3.64 15.06 -21.31
CA SER A 356 -2.32 15.64 -20.95
C SER A 356 -2.46 16.58 -19.76
N GLY A 357 -1.32 17.11 -19.29
CA GLY A 357 -1.27 18.06 -18.19
C GLY A 357 -1.10 19.51 -18.60
N GLY A 358 -1.16 20.38 -17.61
CA GLY A 358 -0.85 21.81 -17.75
C GLY A 358 -1.69 22.59 -18.76
N GLY A 359 -2.88 22.08 -19.14
CA GLY A 359 -3.74 22.70 -20.14
C GLY A 359 -3.41 22.33 -21.60
N ARG A 360 -2.48 21.40 -21.84
CA ARG A 360 -2.02 21.08 -23.19
C ARG A 360 -3.01 20.20 -23.93
N ARG A 361 -3.37 20.58 -25.15
CA ARG A 361 -4.26 19.78 -26.02
C ARG A 361 -3.54 18.52 -26.52
N ILE A 362 -4.20 17.37 -26.48
CA ILE A 362 -3.77 16.19 -27.25
C ILE A 362 -4.03 16.51 -28.72
N THR A 363 -3.00 16.56 -29.56
CA THR A 363 -3.15 16.92 -30.99
C THR A 363 -3.29 15.71 -31.91
N ARG A 364 -2.89 14.53 -31.42
CA ARG A 364 -3.02 13.27 -32.15
C ARG A 364 -3.06 12.08 -31.21
N VAL A 365 -3.86 11.08 -31.59
CA VAL A 365 -3.82 9.74 -31.04
C VAL A 365 -3.56 8.80 -32.20
N GLU A 366 -2.55 7.96 -32.06
CA GLU A 366 -2.05 7.09 -33.11
C GLU A 366 -2.16 5.63 -32.68
N ILE A 367 -2.65 4.78 -33.58
CA ILE A 367 -2.83 3.33 -33.36
C ILE A 367 -1.90 2.55 -34.28
N SER A 368 -1.23 1.55 -33.74
CA SER A 368 -0.41 0.60 -34.49
C SER A 368 -0.96 -0.81 -34.33
N LEU A 369 -0.93 -1.58 -35.42
CA LEU A 369 -1.24 -3.02 -35.47
C LEU A 369 -0.03 -3.89 -35.84
N ASP A 370 1.16 -3.30 -35.95
CA ASP A 370 2.37 -3.95 -36.45
C ASP A 370 3.60 -3.75 -35.54
N LYS A 371 3.35 -3.66 -34.22
CA LYS A 371 4.35 -3.44 -33.16
C LYS A 371 5.06 -2.08 -33.24
N GLY A 372 4.38 -1.06 -33.77
CA GLY A 372 4.81 0.34 -33.78
C GLY A 372 5.61 0.72 -35.02
N ARG A 373 5.60 -0.11 -36.06
CA ARG A 373 6.31 0.13 -37.33
C ARG A 373 5.58 1.14 -38.20
N SER A 374 4.25 1.07 -38.23
CA SER A 374 3.38 2.06 -38.87
C SER A 374 2.25 2.49 -37.95
N TRP A 375 1.70 3.68 -38.20
CA TRP A 375 0.72 4.31 -37.34
C TRP A 375 -0.46 4.82 -38.15
N LYS A 376 -1.67 4.55 -37.68
CA LYS A 376 -2.93 5.09 -38.17
C LYS A 376 -3.39 6.20 -37.24
N LEU A 377 -3.90 7.29 -37.81
CA LEU A 377 -4.40 8.43 -37.05
C LEU A 377 -5.86 8.18 -36.63
N ALA A 378 -6.17 8.34 -35.35
CA ALA A 378 -7.53 8.26 -34.83
C ALA A 378 -8.28 9.59 -34.97
N ASP A 379 -9.61 9.52 -35.03
CA ASP A 379 -10.47 10.67 -34.78
C ASP A 379 -10.47 10.98 -33.28
N ILE A 380 -10.52 12.26 -32.91
CA ILE A 380 -10.55 12.72 -31.52
C ILE A 380 -11.77 13.62 -31.29
N ASP A 381 -12.57 13.28 -30.29
CA ASP A 381 -13.67 14.10 -29.79
C ASP A 381 -13.24 14.87 -28.53
N TYR A 382 -13.26 16.20 -28.62
CA TYR A 382 -12.97 17.13 -27.52
C TYR A 382 -14.27 17.69 -26.97
N ALA A 383 -14.98 16.90 -26.16
CA ALA A 383 -16.25 17.35 -25.57
C ALA A 383 -16.12 18.63 -24.72
N GLU A 384 -14.93 18.97 -24.21
CA GLU A 384 -14.63 20.26 -23.58
C GLU A 384 -14.88 21.46 -24.51
N ASP A 385 -14.65 21.33 -25.82
CA ASP A 385 -14.82 22.44 -26.78
C ASP A 385 -16.29 22.82 -26.96
N ARG A 386 -17.23 21.90 -26.73
CA ARG A 386 -18.68 22.21 -26.67
C ARG A 386 -18.98 23.22 -25.57
N TYR A 387 -18.25 23.18 -24.45
CA TYR A 387 -18.38 24.17 -23.38
C TYR A 387 -17.72 25.51 -23.72
N ARG A 388 -16.73 25.54 -24.63
CA ARG A 388 -16.16 26.81 -25.12
C ARG A 388 -17.11 27.54 -26.09
N GLN A 389 -17.98 26.79 -26.76
CA GLN A 389 -18.92 27.31 -27.75
C GLN A 389 -20.20 27.91 -27.13
N VAL A 390 -20.41 27.76 -25.82
CA VAL A 390 -21.62 28.21 -25.13
C VAL A 390 -21.26 29.11 -23.95
N GLU A 391 -21.95 30.23 -23.82
CA GLU A 391 -21.88 31.11 -22.64
C GLU A 391 -23.20 31.02 -21.86
N ARG A 392 -23.17 30.37 -20.69
CA ARG A 392 -24.32 30.28 -19.79
C ARG A 392 -23.89 30.04 -18.34
N ASP A 393 -24.81 30.23 -17.41
CA ASP A 393 -24.60 29.81 -16.03
C ASP A 393 -24.96 28.32 -15.87
N LEU A 394 -24.13 27.60 -15.12
CA LEU A 394 -24.36 26.20 -14.75
C LEU A 394 -24.17 26.03 -13.26
N PHE A 395 -25.19 25.46 -12.62
CA PHE A 395 -25.18 25.06 -11.21
C PHE A 395 -24.85 26.18 -10.21
N GLY A 396 -25.12 27.43 -10.59
CA GLY A 396 -24.86 28.63 -9.79
C GLY A 396 -23.50 29.27 -10.02
N GLY A 397 -22.76 28.87 -11.06
CA GLY A 397 -21.54 29.55 -11.50
C GLY A 397 -21.53 29.79 -13.01
N ARG A 398 -20.87 30.86 -13.44
CA ARG A 398 -20.67 31.17 -14.87
C ARG A 398 -19.82 30.08 -15.51
N LEU A 399 -20.25 29.57 -16.67
CA LEU A 399 -19.40 28.69 -17.48
C LEU A 399 -18.21 29.48 -18.02
N ASP A 400 -17.05 29.31 -17.40
CA ASP A 400 -15.86 30.13 -17.67
C ASP A 400 -14.91 29.40 -18.63
N MET A 401 -15.38 29.12 -19.85
CA MET A 401 -14.64 28.33 -20.86
C MET A 401 -14.41 29.04 -22.19
N SER A 402 -15.31 29.95 -22.61
CA SER A 402 -15.35 30.50 -23.98
C SER A 402 -14.07 31.20 -24.44
N TRP A 403 -13.33 31.82 -23.52
CA TRP A 403 -12.11 32.57 -23.83
C TRP A 403 -10.82 31.76 -23.66
N ARG A 404 -10.90 30.54 -23.11
CA ARG A 404 -9.73 29.73 -22.77
C ARG A 404 -9.31 28.89 -23.97
N GLU A 405 -8.01 28.74 -24.17
CA GLU A 405 -7.45 27.80 -25.15
C GLU A 405 -6.93 26.51 -24.50
N THR A 406 -6.70 26.53 -23.18
CA THR A 406 -6.19 25.38 -22.41
C THR A 406 -7.24 24.28 -22.25
N CYS A 407 -6.82 23.03 -22.40
CA CYS A 407 -7.63 21.83 -22.20
C CYS A 407 -7.50 21.27 -20.76
N PHE A 408 -8.58 21.31 -19.99
CA PHE A 408 -8.67 20.78 -18.63
C PHE A 408 -9.14 19.33 -18.57
N CYS A 409 -9.65 18.82 -19.69
CA CYS A 409 -10.28 17.52 -19.74
C CYS A 409 -9.53 16.52 -20.60
N TRP A 410 -9.85 15.25 -20.36
CA TRP A 410 -9.60 14.18 -21.32
C TRP A 410 -10.34 14.44 -22.65
N CYS A 411 -9.90 13.75 -23.68
CA CYS A 411 -10.60 13.62 -24.94
C CYS A 411 -10.84 12.13 -25.24
N PHE A 412 -11.85 11.85 -26.06
CA PHE A 412 -12.14 10.50 -26.52
C PHE A 412 -11.56 10.31 -27.92
N TRP A 413 -11.10 9.11 -28.25
CA TRP A 413 -10.62 8.80 -29.59
C TRP A 413 -11.30 7.56 -30.12
N SER A 414 -11.42 7.48 -31.45
CA SER A 414 -11.97 6.33 -32.15
C SER A 414 -11.28 6.06 -33.47
N ILE A 415 -11.20 4.80 -33.86
CA ILE A 415 -10.73 4.39 -35.19
C ILE A 415 -11.41 3.10 -35.64
N GLY A 416 -11.83 3.07 -36.90
CA GLY A 416 -12.31 1.85 -37.54
C GLY A 416 -11.14 0.96 -37.97
N LEU A 417 -11.08 -0.26 -37.45
CA LEU A 417 -10.06 -1.26 -37.79
C LEU A 417 -10.72 -2.38 -38.60
N ALA A 418 -10.20 -2.66 -39.80
CA ALA A 418 -10.77 -3.70 -40.66
C ALA A 418 -10.55 -5.09 -40.05
N ARG A 419 -11.54 -5.97 -40.17
CA ARG A 419 -11.48 -7.35 -39.66
C ARG A 419 -10.23 -8.09 -40.14
N GLY A 420 -9.89 -7.96 -41.42
CA GLY A 420 -8.71 -8.61 -41.98
C GLY A 420 -7.38 -8.12 -41.37
N GLU A 421 -7.31 -6.83 -41.01
CA GLU A 421 -6.13 -6.25 -40.35
C GLU A 421 -6.04 -6.73 -38.90
N LEU A 422 -7.15 -6.73 -38.17
CA LEU A 422 -7.21 -7.26 -36.80
C LEU A 422 -6.89 -8.76 -36.75
N ALA A 423 -7.37 -9.52 -37.73
CA ALA A 423 -7.07 -10.95 -37.83
C ALA A 423 -5.58 -11.25 -38.08
N ALA A 424 -4.85 -10.28 -38.66
CA ALA A 424 -3.41 -10.36 -38.88
C ALA A 424 -2.57 -9.71 -37.77
N ALA A 425 -3.21 -8.98 -36.85
CA ALA A 425 -2.53 -8.27 -35.77
C ALA A 425 -2.27 -9.19 -34.57
N GLU A 426 -1.12 -9.02 -33.91
CA GLU A 426 -0.82 -9.65 -32.63
C GLU A 426 -1.12 -8.72 -31.44
N ASP A 427 -1.16 -7.41 -31.70
CA ASP A 427 -1.47 -6.40 -30.71
C ASP A 427 -2.08 -5.13 -31.33
N ILE A 428 -2.74 -4.36 -30.47
CA ILE A 428 -3.19 -3.01 -30.72
C ILE A 428 -2.41 -2.12 -29.75
N LEU A 429 -1.63 -1.19 -30.30
CA LEU A 429 -0.86 -0.21 -29.56
C LEU A 429 -1.50 1.16 -29.73
N VAL A 430 -1.63 1.94 -28.66
CA VAL A 430 -2.02 3.34 -28.72
C VAL A 430 -0.98 4.25 -28.08
N ARG A 431 -0.76 5.42 -28.69
CA ARG A 431 0.00 6.52 -28.11
C ARG A 431 -0.66 7.86 -28.43
N ALA A 432 -0.48 8.83 -27.55
CA ALA A 432 -0.88 10.21 -27.76
C ALA A 432 0.33 11.14 -27.81
N MET A 433 0.18 12.25 -28.54
CA MET A 433 1.10 13.38 -28.55
C MET A 433 0.32 14.68 -28.29
N ASP A 434 0.86 15.53 -27.42
CA ASP A 434 0.27 16.83 -27.10
C ASP A 434 0.80 17.97 -27.98
N GLU A 435 0.25 19.17 -27.82
CA GLU A 435 0.60 20.38 -28.59
C GLU A 435 2.05 20.85 -28.39
N SER A 436 2.72 20.38 -27.33
CA SER A 436 4.15 20.61 -27.11
C SER A 436 5.03 19.56 -27.79
N MET A 437 4.44 18.70 -28.61
CA MET A 437 5.08 17.56 -29.28
C MET A 437 5.64 16.53 -28.28
N ASN A 438 5.18 16.54 -27.03
CA ASN A 438 5.50 15.48 -26.07
C ASN A 438 4.70 14.24 -26.45
N ILE A 439 5.41 13.13 -26.67
CA ILE A 439 4.85 11.85 -27.07
C ILE A 439 5.01 10.83 -25.96
N GLN A 440 4.05 9.92 -25.80
CA GLN A 440 4.20 8.78 -24.90
C GLN A 440 5.41 7.92 -25.30
N PRO A 441 6.25 7.52 -24.33
CA PRO A 441 7.42 6.70 -24.60
C PRO A 441 7.01 5.27 -24.99
N ARG A 442 7.86 4.61 -25.78
CA ARG A 442 7.76 3.16 -26.01
C ARG A 442 8.09 2.40 -24.73
N ASP A 443 9.21 2.76 -24.10
CA ASP A 443 9.76 2.03 -22.96
C ASP A 443 9.18 2.54 -21.64
N MET A 444 9.08 1.63 -20.68
CA MET A 444 8.54 1.95 -19.37
C MET A 444 9.56 2.73 -18.54
N TYR A 445 9.14 3.87 -18.02
CA TYR A 445 9.85 4.56 -16.95
C TYR A 445 9.42 3.98 -15.59
N TRP A 446 10.08 2.91 -15.15
CA TRP A 446 9.81 2.32 -13.84
C TRP A 446 10.28 3.26 -12.72
N SER A 447 9.47 3.47 -11.68
CA SER A 447 9.85 4.30 -10.53
C SER A 447 9.42 3.68 -9.19
N VAL A 448 10.06 4.11 -8.10
CA VAL A 448 9.86 3.59 -6.73
C VAL A 448 8.39 3.61 -6.27
N LEU A 449 7.64 4.66 -6.61
CA LEU A 449 6.22 4.81 -6.26
C LEU A 449 5.27 4.32 -7.36
N GLY A 450 5.79 3.88 -8.50
CA GLY A 450 5.00 3.42 -9.64
C GLY A 450 4.02 4.49 -10.11
N MET A 451 4.48 5.73 -10.28
CA MET A 451 3.63 6.88 -10.63
C MET A 451 3.92 7.37 -12.05
N MET A 452 2.94 8.07 -12.64
CA MET A 452 3.03 8.67 -13.98
C MET A 452 3.36 7.65 -15.07
N ASN A 453 2.88 6.41 -14.94
CA ASN A 453 3.10 5.39 -15.95
C ASN A 453 2.37 5.76 -17.24
N ASN A 454 3.12 6.14 -18.28
CA ASN A 454 2.57 6.53 -19.57
C ASN A 454 3.20 5.88 -20.82
N PRO A 455 3.81 4.67 -20.77
CA PRO A 455 4.25 4.02 -22.01
C PRO A 455 3.04 3.69 -22.90
N TRP A 456 3.29 3.35 -24.17
CA TRP A 456 2.24 2.93 -25.11
C TRP A 456 1.34 1.86 -24.46
N PHE A 457 0.03 2.09 -24.48
CA PHE A 457 -0.91 1.11 -23.93
C PHE A 457 -1.10 0.00 -24.97
N ARG A 458 -0.95 -1.25 -24.53
CA ARG A 458 -0.92 -2.44 -25.39
C ARG A 458 -2.04 -3.39 -25.05
N VAL A 459 -2.86 -3.74 -26.04
CA VAL A 459 -3.85 -4.82 -25.96
C VAL A 459 -3.38 -5.95 -26.87
N THR A 460 -3.19 -7.16 -26.34
CA THR A 460 -2.82 -8.30 -27.20
C THR A 460 -4.05 -8.91 -27.86
N VAL A 461 -3.86 -9.41 -29.07
CA VAL A 461 -4.89 -10.08 -29.89
C VAL A 461 -4.49 -11.54 -30.03
N SER A 462 -5.35 -12.46 -29.60
CA SER A 462 -5.14 -13.90 -29.77
C SER A 462 -6.29 -14.52 -30.55
N ARG A 463 -5.96 -15.36 -31.55
CA ARG A 463 -6.98 -16.11 -32.30
C ARG A 463 -7.38 -17.38 -31.55
N GLU A 464 -8.68 -17.55 -31.32
CA GLU A 464 -9.31 -18.70 -30.68
C GLU A 464 -10.38 -19.26 -31.62
N GLY A 465 -9.98 -20.17 -32.51
CA GLY A 465 -10.83 -20.67 -33.58
C GLY A 465 -11.29 -19.56 -34.53
N GLU A 466 -12.59 -19.31 -34.55
CA GLU A 466 -13.25 -18.29 -35.37
C GLU A 466 -13.39 -16.93 -34.65
N TYR A 467 -12.76 -16.75 -33.49
CA TYR A 467 -12.80 -15.52 -32.70
C TYR A 467 -11.41 -14.94 -32.49
N LEU A 468 -11.34 -13.62 -32.34
CA LEU A 468 -10.21 -12.92 -31.72
C LEU A 468 -10.59 -12.61 -30.28
N ARG A 469 -9.70 -12.90 -29.32
CA ARG A 469 -9.81 -12.48 -27.93
C ARG A 469 -8.80 -11.36 -27.66
N PHE A 470 -9.24 -10.35 -26.91
CA PHE A 470 -8.43 -9.18 -26.58
C PHE A 470 -8.03 -9.16 -25.11
N GLU A 471 -6.74 -8.96 -24.81
CA GLU A 471 -6.26 -8.87 -23.43
C GLU A 471 -5.60 -7.51 -23.19
N HIS A 472 -6.17 -6.73 -22.26
CA HIS A 472 -5.51 -5.55 -21.68
C HIS A 472 -4.25 -5.91 -20.89
N PRO A 473 -3.38 -4.93 -20.52
CA PRO A 473 -2.16 -5.21 -19.77
C PRO A 473 -2.40 -5.91 -18.44
N THR A 474 -3.35 -5.41 -17.64
CA THR A 474 -3.63 -5.87 -16.27
C THR A 474 -5.08 -5.54 -15.87
N GLN A 475 -5.64 -6.29 -14.93
CA GLN A 475 -6.87 -5.91 -14.19
C GLN A 475 -6.53 -5.20 -12.87
N PRO A 476 -7.30 -4.22 -12.38
CA PRO A 476 -6.94 -3.43 -11.19
C PRO A 476 -6.84 -4.25 -9.88
N ALA A 477 -6.25 -3.66 -8.84
CA ALA A 477 -6.01 -4.29 -7.54
C ALA A 477 -5.27 -5.65 -7.67
N LEU A 478 -5.80 -6.69 -7.03
CA LEU A 478 -5.32 -8.07 -7.10
C LEU A 478 -6.19 -8.95 -8.02
N ILE A 479 -7.08 -8.35 -8.82
CA ILE A 479 -7.89 -9.10 -9.78
C ILE A 479 -6.92 -9.72 -10.79
N PRO A 480 -6.93 -11.06 -10.96
CA PRO A 480 -6.06 -11.72 -11.92
C PRO A 480 -6.52 -11.40 -13.35
N GLY A 481 -5.57 -11.42 -14.28
CA GLY A 481 -5.83 -11.23 -15.70
C GLY A 481 -4.95 -10.18 -16.36
N GLY A 482 -4.97 -10.22 -17.68
CA GLY A 482 -4.16 -9.36 -18.54
C GLY A 482 -2.91 -10.04 -19.07
N TRP A 483 -2.44 -9.56 -20.22
CA TRP A 483 -1.34 -10.21 -20.93
C TRP A 483 -0.01 -10.12 -20.15
N MET A 484 0.20 -9.10 -19.30
CA MET A 484 1.43 -8.99 -18.51
C MET A 484 1.53 -10.13 -17.48
N GLU A 485 0.42 -10.49 -16.84
CA GLU A 485 0.38 -11.64 -15.91
C GLU A 485 0.64 -12.95 -16.65
N ARG A 486 0.02 -13.13 -17.82
CA ARG A 486 0.23 -14.30 -18.68
C ARG A 486 1.70 -14.44 -19.11
N VAL A 487 2.31 -13.37 -19.61
CA VAL A 487 3.72 -13.34 -20.02
C VAL A 487 4.65 -13.67 -18.86
N LYS A 488 4.43 -13.04 -17.70
CA LYS A 488 5.23 -13.32 -16.48
C LYS A 488 5.11 -14.78 -16.03
N LYS A 489 3.90 -15.34 -16.02
CA LYS A 489 3.65 -16.76 -15.71
C LYS A 489 4.35 -17.71 -16.70
N SER A 490 4.49 -17.30 -17.96
CA SER A 490 5.22 -18.06 -18.99
C SER A 490 6.74 -17.86 -18.97
N GLY A 491 7.28 -17.10 -18.01
CA GLY A 491 8.71 -16.80 -17.87
C GLY A 491 9.24 -15.71 -18.81
N GLY A 492 8.37 -14.88 -19.39
CA GLY A 492 8.77 -13.76 -20.24
C GLY A 492 9.28 -12.56 -19.43
N ASN A 493 10.28 -11.85 -19.97
CA ASN A 493 10.87 -10.67 -19.34
C ASN A 493 10.16 -9.38 -19.77
N LEU A 494 9.29 -8.83 -18.94
CA LEU A 494 8.56 -7.60 -19.27
C LEU A 494 9.45 -6.32 -19.32
N ALA A 495 10.71 -6.39 -18.88
CA ALA A 495 11.66 -5.29 -18.91
C ALA A 495 12.55 -5.26 -20.17
N ASP A 496 12.37 -6.19 -21.09
CA ASP A 496 13.22 -6.41 -22.27
C ASP A 496 13.07 -5.37 -23.40
N GLY A 497 12.11 -4.43 -23.30
CA GLY A 497 11.79 -3.51 -24.39
C GLY A 497 11.05 -4.18 -25.57
N SER A 498 10.60 -5.42 -25.41
CA SER A 498 9.78 -6.20 -26.35
C SER A 498 8.54 -6.83 -25.69
N TRP A 499 8.14 -6.30 -24.53
CA TRP A 499 6.96 -6.75 -23.78
C TRP A 499 7.02 -8.25 -23.39
N GLY A 500 8.22 -8.81 -23.24
CA GLY A 500 8.45 -10.21 -22.86
C GLY A 500 8.23 -11.24 -23.98
N GLU A 501 8.22 -10.81 -25.24
CA GLU A 501 8.17 -11.72 -26.39
C GLU A 501 9.51 -12.43 -26.63
N LYS A 502 9.45 -13.74 -26.88
CA LYS A 502 10.63 -14.52 -27.29
C LYS A 502 10.89 -14.27 -28.77
N LEU A 503 11.92 -13.48 -29.10
CA LEU A 503 12.37 -13.29 -30.49
C LEU A 503 13.00 -14.58 -31.04
N GLU A 504 12.45 -15.14 -32.12
CA GLU A 504 13.05 -16.30 -32.79
C GLU A 504 14.47 -15.97 -33.29
N GLY A 505 15.46 -16.79 -32.90
CA GLY A 505 16.82 -16.72 -33.42
C GLY A 505 17.80 -15.79 -32.68
N LYS A 506 17.40 -15.16 -31.56
CA LYS A 506 18.36 -14.55 -30.62
C LYS A 506 18.50 -15.44 -29.38
N GLU A 507 19.71 -15.96 -29.15
CA GLU A 507 20.08 -16.40 -27.80
C GLU A 507 19.86 -15.23 -26.82
N PRO A 508 19.41 -15.51 -25.58
CA PRO A 508 19.12 -14.46 -24.61
C PRO A 508 20.34 -13.56 -24.46
N SER A 509 20.19 -12.29 -24.85
CA SER A 509 21.22 -11.29 -24.61
C SER A 509 21.31 -11.11 -23.10
N VAL A 510 22.40 -11.62 -22.52
CA VAL A 510 22.78 -11.41 -21.13
C VAL A 510 23.05 -9.92 -20.95
N SER A 511 22.02 -9.17 -20.53
CA SER A 511 22.23 -7.87 -19.91
C SER A 511 22.56 -8.11 -18.44
N VAL A 512 23.75 -7.66 -18.04
CA VAL A 512 24.31 -7.75 -16.69
C VAL A 512 23.25 -7.34 -15.65
N GLU A 513 22.82 -8.35 -14.92
CA GLU A 513 21.88 -8.26 -13.83
C GLU A 513 22.60 -7.80 -12.55
N GLU A 514 22.09 -6.74 -11.92
CA GLU A 514 21.79 -6.86 -10.49
C GLU A 514 20.30 -7.16 -10.38
N GLN A 515 19.95 -8.45 -10.47
CA GLN A 515 18.67 -8.92 -9.94
C GLN A 515 18.63 -8.57 -8.44
N PRO A 516 17.51 -8.08 -7.88
CA PRO A 516 17.21 -8.49 -6.52
C PRO A 516 17.02 -10.00 -6.63
N LYS A 517 18.03 -10.79 -6.26
CA LYS A 517 17.95 -12.25 -6.27
C LYS A 517 16.62 -12.64 -5.64
N GLU A 518 15.70 -13.17 -6.43
CA GLU A 518 14.61 -13.93 -5.87
C GLU A 518 15.28 -15.10 -5.19
N ILE A 519 15.17 -15.11 -3.87
CA ILE A 519 15.90 -16.07 -3.08
C ILE A 519 15.26 -17.41 -3.31
N LEU A 520 15.89 -18.22 -4.17
CA LEU A 520 15.43 -19.56 -4.45
C LEU A 520 15.35 -20.31 -3.12
N MET A 521 14.15 -20.74 -2.74
CA MET A 521 13.92 -21.54 -1.54
C MET A 521 14.00 -23.03 -1.82
N VAL A 522 14.15 -23.45 -3.08
CA VAL A 522 14.14 -24.84 -3.51
C VAL A 522 15.49 -25.25 -4.10
N LYS A 523 15.77 -26.55 -4.12
CA LYS A 523 16.91 -27.14 -4.83
C LYS A 523 16.42 -27.68 -6.19
N PRO A 524 16.81 -27.05 -7.31
CA PRO A 524 16.20 -27.29 -8.62
C PRO A 524 16.38 -28.71 -9.19
N ASP A 525 17.36 -29.47 -8.68
CA ASP A 525 17.67 -30.82 -9.17
C ASP A 525 16.85 -31.92 -8.49
N ILE A 526 16.04 -31.59 -7.47
CA ILE A 526 15.24 -32.57 -6.73
C ILE A 526 13.83 -32.63 -7.34
N LYS A 527 13.54 -33.73 -8.03
CA LYS A 527 12.25 -33.99 -8.71
C LYS A 527 11.41 -35.10 -8.07
N LYS A 528 11.90 -35.73 -7.00
CA LYS A 528 11.15 -36.77 -6.29
C LYS A 528 9.99 -36.09 -5.56
N SER A 529 8.76 -36.42 -5.94
CA SER A 529 7.57 -35.95 -5.22
C SER A 529 7.39 -36.72 -3.92
N ILE A 530 6.92 -36.03 -2.88
CA ILE A 530 6.65 -36.58 -1.56
C ILE A 530 5.13 -36.65 -1.37
N ASN A 531 4.63 -37.82 -0.98
CA ASN A 531 3.20 -38.02 -0.70
C ASN A 531 2.86 -37.75 0.77
N ILE A 532 1.55 -37.77 1.08
CA ILE A 532 1.06 -37.44 2.43
C ILE A 532 1.51 -38.45 3.49
N ASP A 533 1.65 -39.73 3.13
CA ASP A 533 2.07 -40.78 4.06
C ASP A 533 3.56 -40.69 4.38
N GLU A 534 4.38 -40.36 3.36
CA GLU A 534 5.80 -40.03 3.54
C GLU A 534 5.95 -38.78 4.43
N LEU A 535 5.18 -37.71 4.20
CA LEU A 535 5.23 -36.52 5.06
C LEU A 535 4.84 -36.83 6.51
N ARG A 536 3.78 -37.63 6.72
CA ARG A 536 3.27 -38.00 8.06
C ARG A 536 4.21 -38.92 8.84
N GLN A 537 5.01 -39.75 8.17
CA GLN A 537 6.07 -40.53 8.84
C GLN A 537 7.12 -39.64 9.51
N HIS A 538 7.24 -38.39 9.05
CA HIS A 538 8.13 -37.37 9.57
C HIS A 538 7.41 -36.33 10.46
N GLU A 539 6.21 -36.65 10.95
CA GLU A 539 5.54 -35.94 12.03
C GLU A 539 6.18 -36.33 13.40
N SER A 540 7.48 -36.05 13.55
CA SER A 540 8.27 -36.47 14.71
C SER A 540 9.05 -35.31 15.32
N GLU A 541 9.54 -35.50 16.55
CA GLU A 541 10.42 -34.53 17.22
C GLU A 541 11.88 -34.62 16.73
N ASP A 542 12.32 -35.84 16.36
CA ASP A 542 13.71 -36.12 15.99
C ASP A 542 14.00 -35.82 14.51
N HIS A 543 13.05 -36.10 13.62
CA HIS A 543 13.20 -35.98 12.16
C HIS A 543 12.02 -35.23 11.50
N PRO A 544 11.79 -33.95 11.82
CA PRO A 544 10.61 -33.23 11.38
C PRO A 544 10.72 -32.77 9.92
N TRP A 545 9.71 -33.13 9.13
CA TRP A 545 9.50 -32.54 7.80
C TRP A 545 8.33 -31.56 7.82
N PHE A 546 8.42 -30.48 7.07
CA PHE A 546 7.37 -29.45 6.99
C PHE A 546 7.26 -28.91 5.57
N VAL A 547 6.12 -28.28 5.26
CA VAL A 547 5.80 -27.80 3.91
C VAL A 547 5.79 -26.26 3.86
N VAL A 548 6.44 -25.68 2.85
CA VAL A 548 6.41 -24.26 2.54
C VAL A 548 6.20 -24.06 1.03
N ASN A 549 5.16 -23.33 0.66
CA ASN A 549 4.70 -23.09 -0.71
C ASN A 549 4.55 -24.38 -1.55
N GLY A 550 4.07 -25.46 -0.93
CA GLY A 550 3.90 -26.76 -1.58
C GLY A 550 5.19 -27.57 -1.77
N GLU A 551 6.30 -27.14 -1.16
CA GLU A 551 7.60 -27.80 -1.18
C GLU A 551 7.94 -28.35 0.20
N VAL A 552 8.54 -29.54 0.27
CA VAL A 552 8.85 -30.22 1.53
C VAL A 552 10.31 -30.00 1.91
N TYR A 553 10.53 -29.75 3.20
CA TYR A 553 11.82 -29.45 3.80
C TYR A 553 12.10 -30.37 4.99
N ASP A 554 13.33 -30.89 5.06
CA ASP A 554 13.84 -31.64 6.21
C ASP A 554 14.49 -30.70 7.24
N GLY A 555 13.78 -30.49 8.35
CA GLY A 555 14.22 -29.61 9.44
C GLY A 555 15.28 -30.21 10.36
N THR A 556 15.59 -31.51 10.25
CA THR A 556 16.44 -32.26 11.20
C THR A 556 17.78 -31.56 11.42
N GLY A 557 18.46 -31.19 10.33
CA GLY A 557 19.79 -30.57 10.36
C GLY A 557 19.82 -29.17 10.95
N PHE A 558 18.65 -28.53 11.15
CA PHE A 558 18.55 -27.16 11.63
C PHE A 558 17.85 -27.02 12.98
N LEU A 559 17.43 -28.12 13.62
CA LEU A 559 16.77 -28.09 14.93
C LEU A 559 17.54 -27.31 16.01
N LYS A 560 18.85 -27.53 16.09
CA LYS A 560 19.73 -26.84 17.06
C LYS A 560 20.16 -25.45 16.57
N GLY A 561 20.12 -25.21 15.26
CA GLY A 561 20.54 -23.95 14.62
C GLY A 561 19.44 -22.91 14.50
N HIS A 562 18.16 -23.30 14.65
CA HIS A 562 17.03 -22.40 14.51
C HIS A 562 16.99 -21.36 15.64
N PRO A 563 16.99 -20.04 15.33
CA PRO A 563 16.94 -18.99 16.35
C PRO A 563 15.74 -19.12 17.31
N GLY A 564 14.55 -19.44 16.78
CA GLY A 564 13.34 -19.73 17.56
C GLY A 564 13.32 -21.10 18.25
N GLY A 565 14.35 -21.93 18.06
CA GLY A 565 14.51 -23.25 18.67
C GLY A 565 13.88 -24.40 17.93
N ALA A 566 14.30 -25.61 18.33
CA ALA A 566 13.85 -26.88 17.77
C ALA A 566 12.32 -27.00 17.77
N GLN A 567 11.67 -26.57 18.87
CA GLN A 567 10.22 -26.64 19.02
C GLN A 567 9.44 -25.88 17.94
N SER A 568 10.01 -24.80 17.37
CA SER A 568 9.37 -24.05 16.28
C SER A 568 9.29 -24.87 14.99
N ILE A 569 10.27 -25.75 14.75
CA ILE A 569 10.29 -26.66 13.60
C ILE A 569 9.45 -27.90 13.89
N ILE A 570 9.57 -28.46 15.10
CA ILE A 570 8.79 -29.63 15.54
C ILE A 570 7.28 -29.34 15.51
N SER A 571 6.86 -28.13 15.89
CA SER A 571 5.45 -27.73 15.83
C SER A 571 4.92 -27.52 14.41
N ALA A 572 5.79 -27.40 13.41
CA ALA A 572 5.44 -27.39 11.99
C ALA A 572 5.54 -28.79 11.35
N SER A 573 5.99 -29.81 12.09
CA SER A 573 6.20 -31.15 11.53
C SER A 573 4.90 -31.77 11.04
N GLY A 574 4.93 -32.30 9.82
CA GLY A 574 3.78 -32.89 9.14
C GLY A 574 2.75 -31.88 8.61
N THR A 575 3.01 -30.57 8.68
CA THR A 575 2.03 -29.52 8.33
C THR A 575 2.52 -28.57 7.24
N ASP A 576 1.59 -27.86 6.60
CA ASP A 576 1.89 -26.70 5.75
C ASP A 576 1.98 -25.44 6.61
N CYS A 577 3.18 -24.88 6.71
CA CYS A 577 3.46 -23.68 7.49
C CYS A 577 3.78 -22.47 6.60
N SER A 578 3.35 -22.47 5.32
CA SER A 578 3.66 -21.42 4.34
C SER A 578 3.34 -20.01 4.83
N GLU A 579 2.13 -19.79 5.37
CA GLU A 579 1.73 -18.48 5.88
C GLU A 579 2.63 -18.02 7.06
N GLU A 580 2.92 -18.94 7.98
CA GLU A 580 3.73 -18.68 9.18
C GLU A 580 5.19 -18.40 8.79
N PHE A 581 5.73 -19.21 7.88
CA PHE A 581 7.09 -19.10 7.40
C PHE A 581 7.31 -17.75 6.71
N MET A 582 6.42 -17.38 5.78
CA MET A 582 6.53 -16.16 4.99
C MET A 582 6.30 -14.88 5.82
N ALA A 583 5.52 -14.96 6.89
CA ALA A 583 5.24 -13.82 7.77
C ALA A 583 6.37 -13.51 8.77
N ILE A 584 7.19 -14.51 9.13
CA ILE A 584 8.15 -14.41 10.25
C ILE A 584 9.61 -14.38 9.76
N HIS A 585 9.92 -15.05 8.65
CA HIS A 585 11.30 -15.31 8.24
C HIS A 585 11.83 -14.27 7.24
N SER A 586 13.06 -13.80 7.48
CA SER A 586 13.77 -12.81 6.65
C SER A 586 14.21 -13.41 5.31
N GLU A 587 14.60 -12.54 4.37
CA GLU A 587 15.19 -12.93 3.09
C GLU A 587 16.43 -13.85 3.27
N THR A 588 17.28 -13.60 4.27
CA THR A 588 18.41 -14.48 4.59
C THR A 588 17.96 -15.89 5.00
N ALA A 589 16.88 -16.00 5.76
CA ALA A 589 16.33 -17.31 6.16
C ALA A 589 15.74 -18.05 4.96
N LYS A 590 15.06 -17.34 4.05
CA LYS A 590 14.60 -17.89 2.77
C LYS A 590 15.78 -18.44 1.94
N ALA A 591 16.96 -17.83 2.03
CA ALA A 591 18.14 -18.24 1.25
C ALA A 591 18.80 -19.53 1.72
N MET A 592 18.50 -19.94 2.95
CA MET A 592 19.00 -21.18 3.52
C MET A 592 18.13 -22.38 3.14
N MET A 593 16.87 -22.15 2.74
CA MET A 593 15.88 -23.19 2.47
C MET A 593 16.31 -24.25 1.44
N PRO A 594 17.05 -23.94 0.34
CA PRO A 594 17.53 -24.97 -0.59
C PRO A 594 18.41 -26.04 0.04
N GLN A 595 19.06 -25.76 1.18
CA GLN A 595 19.90 -26.73 1.89
C GLN A 595 19.07 -27.84 2.54
N TYR A 596 17.82 -27.54 2.87
CA TYR A 596 16.88 -28.42 3.57
C TYR A 596 15.78 -28.95 2.66
N HIS A 597 15.71 -28.49 1.40
CA HIS A 597 14.71 -28.91 0.44
C HIS A 597 14.91 -30.38 0.04
N ILE A 598 13.84 -31.16 0.11
CA ILE A 598 13.85 -32.60 -0.20
C ILE A 598 12.89 -33.00 -1.33
N GLY A 599 12.07 -32.07 -1.83
CA GLY A 599 11.26 -32.24 -3.03
C GLY A 599 9.88 -31.60 -2.94
N PRO A 600 9.14 -31.53 -4.06
CA PRO A 600 7.77 -31.02 -4.06
C PRO A 600 6.80 -31.99 -3.40
N LEU A 601 5.78 -31.46 -2.74
CA LEU A 601 4.64 -32.25 -2.30
C LEU A 601 3.78 -32.63 -3.52
N ASP A 602 3.25 -33.84 -3.59
CA ASP A 602 2.33 -34.21 -4.67
C ASP A 602 0.96 -33.49 -4.56
N GLU A 603 0.22 -33.45 -5.66
CA GLU A 603 -1.03 -32.67 -5.75
C GLU A 603 -2.14 -33.22 -4.83
N ASP A 604 -2.22 -34.54 -4.64
CA ASP A 604 -3.20 -35.16 -3.76
C ASP A 604 -2.92 -34.81 -2.29
N ALA A 605 -1.66 -34.82 -1.87
CA ALA A 605 -1.23 -34.40 -0.54
C ALA A 605 -1.44 -32.89 -0.31
N LYS A 606 -1.21 -32.04 -1.32
CA LYS A 606 -1.55 -30.60 -1.26
C LYS A 606 -3.03 -30.38 -1.00
N MET A 607 -3.90 -31.13 -1.70
CA MET A 607 -5.35 -31.07 -1.48
C MET A 607 -5.74 -31.52 -0.07
N LEU A 608 -5.14 -32.60 0.44
CA LEU A 608 -5.42 -33.13 1.78
C LEU A 608 -5.01 -32.18 2.91
N LEU A 609 -3.83 -31.55 2.82
CA LEU A 609 -3.39 -30.55 3.81
C LEU A 609 -4.28 -29.31 3.79
N THR A 610 -4.71 -28.86 2.61
CA THR A 610 -5.63 -27.72 2.46
C THR A 610 -7.02 -28.02 3.03
N GLN A 611 -7.49 -29.27 2.95
CA GLN A 611 -8.78 -29.69 3.51
C GLN A 611 -8.74 -29.90 5.03
N ALA A 612 -7.61 -30.34 5.59
CA ALA A 612 -7.44 -30.51 7.03
C ALA A 612 -7.52 -29.19 7.81
N ASP A 613 -7.11 -28.07 7.19
CA ASP A 613 -7.25 -26.71 7.75
C ASP A 613 -8.72 -26.20 7.79
N LEU A 614 -9.64 -26.89 7.10
CA LEU A 614 -11.06 -26.53 7.01
C LEU A 614 -11.96 -27.34 7.96
N GLU A 615 -11.44 -28.36 8.65
CA GLU A 615 -12.23 -29.11 9.64
C GLU A 615 -12.40 -28.30 10.93
N GLU A 616 -13.67 -28.05 11.29
CA GLU A 616 -14.00 -27.51 12.61
C GLU A 616 -13.67 -28.53 13.71
N PRO A 617 -13.13 -28.10 14.86
CA PRO A 617 -12.77 -29.02 15.92
C PRO A 617 -14.02 -29.71 16.50
N SER A 618 -13.90 -31.03 16.70
CA SER A 618 -14.87 -31.86 17.40
C SER A 618 -15.42 -31.21 18.68
N LEU A 619 -16.73 -31.32 18.90
CA LEU A 619 -17.54 -30.82 20.03
C LEU A 619 -17.14 -31.32 21.44
N SER A 620 -15.98 -31.96 21.63
CA SER A 620 -15.51 -32.41 22.93
C SER A 620 -14.84 -31.27 23.71
N LEU A 621 -15.35 -30.98 24.91
CA LEU A 621 -14.75 -30.02 25.84
C LEU A 621 -13.35 -30.49 26.26
N ARG A 622 -12.34 -29.65 26.02
CA ARG A 622 -10.91 -29.96 26.18
C ARG A 622 -10.34 -29.10 27.30
N ASP A 623 -9.57 -29.71 28.19
CA ASP A 623 -9.07 -29.05 29.41
C ASP A 623 -8.03 -27.94 29.13
N ILE A 624 -7.25 -28.06 28.04
CA ILE A 624 -6.18 -27.13 27.66
C ILE A 624 -6.55 -26.36 26.40
N PHE A 625 -6.32 -25.04 26.37
CA PHE A 625 -6.65 -24.15 25.24
C PHE A 625 -5.54 -23.99 24.19
N LEU A 626 -4.28 -23.94 24.55
CA LEU A 626 -3.21 -23.84 23.55
C LEU A 626 -2.98 -25.18 22.85
N GLN A 627 -2.70 -25.16 21.55
CA GLN A 627 -2.29 -26.33 20.77
C GLN A 627 -1.01 -25.99 20.00
N PRO A 628 0.07 -26.79 20.13
CA PRO A 628 1.34 -26.47 19.48
C PRO A 628 1.24 -26.39 17.96
N LYS A 629 0.35 -27.20 17.36
CA LYS A 629 0.19 -27.35 15.91
C LYS A 629 -1.06 -26.67 15.34
N ALA A 630 -1.94 -26.12 16.18
CA ALA A 630 -3.23 -25.60 15.72
C ALA A 630 -3.55 -24.22 16.29
N TRP A 631 -4.09 -23.35 15.44
CA TRP A 631 -4.57 -22.04 15.83
C TRP A 631 -5.94 -22.14 16.50
N ARG A 632 -6.11 -21.43 17.62
CA ARG A 632 -7.33 -21.42 18.42
C ARG A 632 -7.87 -20.02 18.58
N LYS A 633 -9.17 -19.84 18.36
CA LYS A 633 -9.81 -18.52 18.47
C LYS A 633 -10.06 -18.18 19.94
N ALA A 634 -9.49 -17.09 20.42
CA ALA A 634 -9.75 -16.53 21.74
C ALA A 634 -10.55 -15.24 21.59
N LEU A 635 -11.70 -15.14 22.24
CA LEU A 635 -12.64 -14.03 22.08
C LEU A 635 -12.22 -12.83 22.92
N PHE A 636 -12.04 -11.68 22.30
CA PHE A 636 -11.70 -10.43 22.96
C PHE A 636 -12.83 -9.98 23.90
N HIS A 637 -12.53 -10.01 25.20
CA HIS A 637 -13.49 -9.79 26.28
C HIS A 637 -13.39 -8.38 26.87
N GLY A 638 -12.20 -7.79 26.91
CA GLY A 638 -12.01 -6.46 27.50
C GLY A 638 -10.58 -5.95 27.38
N LYS A 639 -10.38 -4.64 27.55
CA LYS A 639 -9.05 -4.07 27.76
C LYS A 639 -9.04 -3.08 28.92
N LYS A 640 -7.98 -3.12 29.72
CA LYS A 640 -7.70 -2.17 30.81
C LYS A 640 -6.54 -1.27 30.40
N ILE A 641 -6.69 0.05 30.51
CA ILE A 641 -5.62 1.01 30.26
C ILE A 641 -4.68 1.02 31.47
N VAL A 642 -3.38 0.82 31.23
CA VAL A 642 -2.31 0.82 32.26
C VAL A 642 -1.54 2.15 32.24
N SER A 643 -1.16 2.60 31.04
CA SER A 643 -0.51 3.90 30.81
C SER A 643 -1.02 4.49 29.50
N TRP A 644 -0.51 5.67 29.11
CA TRP A 644 -0.89 6.30 27.84
C TRP A 644 -0.66 5.37 26.64
N ASP A 645 0.37 4.53 26.67
CA ASP A 645 0.75 3.59 25.61
C ASP A 645 0.71 2.11 26.01
N THR A 646 0.13 1.73 27.15
CA THR A 646 0.08 0.32 27.58
C THR A 646 -1.33 -0.10 27.99
N ARG A 647 -1.74 -1.31 27.56
CA ARG A 647 -3.01 -1.93 27.97
C ARG A 647 -2.82 -3.40 28.37
N ILE A 648 -3.74 -3.90 29.17
CA ILE A 648 -3.98 -5.32 29.37
C ILE A 648 -5.18 -5.71 28.53
N PHE A 649 -5.05 -6.73 27.67
CA PHE A 649 -6.11 -7.28 26.84
C PHE A 649 -6.56 -8.64 27.40
N THR A 650 -7.83 -8.74 27.76
CA THR A 650 -8.47 -9.95 28.28
C THR A 650 -9.18 -10.70 27.14
N TYR A 651 -8.88 -11.98 26.98
CA TYR A 651 -9.53 -12.86 26.01
C TYR A 651 -10.18 -14.04 26.71
N LYS A 652 -11.40 -14.42 26.29
CA LYS A 652 -12.10 -15.64 26.70
C LYS A 652 -11.62 -16.84 25.87
N LEU A 653 -11.41 -17.95 26.55
CA LEU A 653 -11.09 -19.26 25.99
C LEU A 653 -12.38 -19.97 25.53
N ASP A 654 -12.31 -21.25 25.14
CA ASP A 654 -13.48 -21.97 24.60
C ASP A 654 -14.61 -22.14 25.65
N HIS A 655 -14.25 -22.30 26.93
CA HIS A 655 -15.20 -22.40 28.04
C HIS A 655 -14.59 -21.95 29.37
N ASP A 656 -15.45 -21.59 30.33
CA ASP A 656 -15.05 -20.91 31.57
C ASP A 656 -14.12 -21.76 32.48
N ASP A 657 -14.16 -23.09 32.38
CA ASP A 657 -13.28 -23.98 33.16
C ASP A 657 -11.94 -24.29 32.50
N GLN A 658 -11.70 -23.82 31.27
CA GLN A 658 -10.53 -24.21 30.46
C GLN A 658 -9.26 -23.54 30.96
N ARG A 659 -8.14 -24.26 31.02
CA ARG A 659 -6.82 -23.69 31.30
C ARG A 659 -6.12 -23.28 30.02
N LEU A 660 -5.30 -22.24 30.07
CA LEU A 660 -4.52 -21.82 28.90
C LEU A 660 -3.53 -22.91 28.44
N GLY A 661 -2.85 -23.56 29.39
CA GLY A 661 -1.83 -24.58 29.11
C GLY A 661 -0.50 -24.02 28.61
N LEU A 662 -0.09 -22.86 29.11
CA LEU A 662 1.20 -22.25 28.84
C LEU A 662 2.18 -22.57 29.98
N PRO A 663 3.27 -23.32 29.75
CA PRO A 663 4.31 -23.53 30.76
C PRO A 663 5.01 -22.22 31.17
N ILE A 664 5.53 -22.18 32.39
CA ILE A 664 6.18 -20.97 32.94
C ILE A 664 7.49 -20.74 32.19
N GLY A 665 7.67 -19.57 31.57
CA GLY A 665 8.85 -19.27 30.77
C GLY A 665 8.68 -19.51 29.27
N GLN A 666 7.50 -19.96 28.84
CA GLN A 666 7.13 -20.04 27.43
C GLN A 666 6.20 -18.89 27.03
N HIS A 667 6.02 -18.71 25.72
CA HIS A 667 5.13 -17.70 25.14
C HIS A 667 4.10 -18.36 24.22
N LEU A 668 3.06 -17.60 23.87
CA LEU A 668 2.10 -17.98 22.82
C LEU A 668 2.31 -17.07 21.60
N MET A 669 1.97 -17.58 20.43
CA MET A 669 1.85 -16.75 19.23
C MET A 669 0.42 -16.24 19.14
N VAL A 670 0.28 -14.95 18.87
CA VAL A 670 -0.98 -14.34 18.48
C VAL A 670 -0.94 -14.11 16.97
N ARG A 671 -2.02 -14.48 16.28
CA ARG A 671 -2.28 -14.16 14.88
C ARG A 671 -3.54 -13.30 14.79
N LEU A 672 -3.39 -12.18 14.10
CA LEU A 672 -4.48 -11.31 13.67
C LEU A 672 -4.41 -11.22 12.16
N LYS A 673 -5.44 -11.70 11.48
CA LYS A 673 -5.58 -11.51 10.04
C LYS A 673 -6.12 -10.11 9.80
N ASP A 674 -5.43 -9.35 8.96
CA ASP A 674 -5.93 -8.08 8.51
C ASP A 674 -7.27 -8.30 7.78
N PRO A 675 -8.39 -7.70 8.25
CA PRO A 675 -9.70 -7.93 7.64
C PRO A 675 -9.79 -7.50 6.17
N ALA A 676 -8.86 -6.65 5.72
CA ALA A 676 -8.81 -6.04 4.40
C ALA A 676 -7.81 -6.73 3.45
N THR A 677 -6.66 -7.19 3.92
CA THR A 677 -5.65 -7.88 3.08
C THR A 677 -5.66 -9.41 3.24
N ARG A 678 -6.31 -9.93 4.28
CA ARG A 678 -6.18 -11.32 4.78
C ARG A 678 -4.75 -11.72 5.16
N GLU A 679 -3.78 -10.82 5.09
CA GLU A 679 -2.41 -11.10 5.54
C GLU A 679 -2.40 -11.25 7.07
N ALA A 680 -1.70 -12.29 7.53
CA ALA A 680 -1.57 -12.58 8.94
C ALA A 680 -0.43 -11.77 9.56
N VAL A 681 -0.74 -10.99 10.59
CA VAL A 681 0.28 -10.42 11.48
C VAL A 681 0.44 -11.39 12.64
N ILE A 682 1.64 -11.93 12.82
CA ILE A 682 1.96 -12.89 13.87
C ILE A 682 3.01 -12.30 14.80
N ARG A 683 2.78 -12.35 16.12
CA ARG A 683 3.74 -11.92 17.15
C ARG A 683 3.64 -12.82 18.38
N SER A 684 4.78 -13.02 19.04
CA SER A 684 4.85 -13.72 20.33
C SER A 684 4.48 -12.80 21.47
N TYR A 685 3.73 -13.34 22.44
CA TYR A 685 3.36 -12.66 23.67
C TYR A 685 3.47 -13.62 24.86
N THR A 686 3.95 -13.11 25.99
CA THR A 686 3.84 -13.79 27.27
C THR A 686 2.70 -13.17 28.07
N PRO A 687 1.61 -13.91 28.33
CA PRO A 687 0.50 -13.47 29.16
C PRO A 687 0.94 -13.18 30.60
N ILE A 688 0.21 -12.28 31.27
CA ILE A 688 0.40 -11.99 32.69
C ILE A 688 -0.55 -12.81 33.59
N SER A 689 -1.53 -13.51 33.02
CA SER A 689 -2.39 -14.46 33.74
C SER A 689 -1.61 -15.55 34.47
N GLU A 690 -2.19 -16.09 35.53
CA GLU A 690 -1.66 -17.27 36.21
C GLU A 690 -1.89 -18.54 35.38
N ILE A 691 -1.01 -19.53 35.56
CA ILE A 691 -1.11 -20.81 34.85
C ILE A 691 -2.41 -21.58 35.17
N ASN A 692 -3.01 -21.27 36.32
CA ASN A 692 -4.23 -21.91 36.82
C ASN A 692 -5.49 -21.04 36.61
N ASP A 693 -5.36 -19.84 36.02
CA ASP A 693 -6.51 -19.06 35.62
C ASP A 693 -7.36 -19.86 34.62
N ARG A 694 -8.67 -19.77 34.77
CA ARG A 694 -9.63 -20.53 33.97
C ARG A 694 -10.49 -19.59 33.13
N GLY A 695 -10.76 -20.01 31.90
CA GLY A 695 -11.71 -19.36 31.00
C GLY A 695 -11.23 -18.07 30.36
N ILE A 696 -10.17 -17.43 30.87
CA ILE A 696 -9.62 -16.18 30.34
C ILE A 696 -8.09 -16.18 30.29
N VAL A 697 -7.55 -15.26 29.48
CA VAL A 697 -6.13 -14.92 29.44
C VAL A 697 -5.93 -13.41 29.26
N ASP A 698 -5.05 -12.84 30.06
CA ASP A 698 -4.66 -11.43 30.05
C ASP A 698 -3.27 -11.26 29.42
N ILE A 699 -3.21 -10.42 28.39
CA ILE A 699 -1.98 -10.09 27.67
C ILE A 699 -1.68 -8.60 27.83
N LEU A 700 -0.57 -8.29 28.51
CA LEU A 700 -0.08 -6.92 28.66
C LEU A 700 0.72 -6.52 27.42
N VAL A 701 0.32 -5.43 26.76
CA VAL A 701 0.91 -4.98 25.50
C VAL A 701 1.19 -3.48 25.54
N LYS A 702 2.44 -3.12 25.21
CA LYS A 702 2.81 -1.75 24.86
C LYS A 702 2.38 -1.46 23.42
N VAL A 703 1.44 -0.54 23.28
CA VAL A 703 0.93 -0.02 22.01
C VAL A 703 1.90 1.02 21.51
N TYR A 704 2.77 0.60 20.61
CA TYR A 704 3.62 1.50 19.84
C TYR A 704 2.72 2.30 18.90
N PHE A 705 2.24 3.45 19.37
CA PHE A 705 1.45 4.30 18.51
C PHE A 705 2.30 4.85 17.38
N LYS A 706 1.64 5.04 16.25
CA LYS A 706 2.23 5.78 15.16
C LYS A 706 2.53 7.21 15.61
N THR A 707 3.79 7.60 15.44
CA THR A 707 4.27 8.98 15.60
C THR A 707 4.79 9.47 14.25
N SER A 708 5.15 10.74 14.14
CA SER A 708 5.76 11.29 12.92
C SER A 708 7.03 10.54 12.49
N ASP A 709 7.75 9.96 13.44
CA ASP A 709 9.08 9.36 13.24
C ASP A 709 9.05 7.83 13.24
N HIS A 710 7.98 7.21 13.76
CA HIS A 710 7.86 5.76 13.91
C HIS A 710 6.49 5.28 13.42
N PRO A 711 6.42 4.28 12.51
CA PRO A 711 5.15 3.82 11.89
C PRO A 711 4.17 3.15 12.87
N GLY A 712 4.54 3.04 14.14
CA GLY A 712 3.82 2.31 15.16
C GLY A 712 3.92 0.79 15.00
N GLY A 713 3.47 0.05 16.02
CA GLY A 713 3.47 -1.40 16.04
C GLY A 713 2.23 -1.93 15.34
N GLN A 714 2.41 -2.75 14.29
CA GLN A 714 1.31 -3.30 13.50
C GLN A 714 0.37 -4.16 14.36
N MET A 715 0.92 -5.14 15.10
CA MET A 715 0.13 -6.02 15.97
C MET A 715 -0.46 -5.27 17.18
N SER A 716 0.34 -4.44 17.87
CA SER A 716 -0.14 -3.82 19.10
C SER A 716 -1.21 -2.75 18.87
N GLN A 717 -1.17 -2.04 17.74
CA GLN A 717 -2.26 -1.16 17.33
C GLN A 717 -3.49 -1.95 16.82
N ALA A 718 -3.28 -3.10 16.18
CA ALA A 718 -4.38 -3.99 15.76
C ALA A 718 -5.13 -4.57 16.96
N MET A 719 -4.41 -5.06 17.98
CA MET A 719 -5.00 -5.50 19.26
C MET A 719 -5.73 -4.35 19.96
N ASP A 720 -5.14 -3.14 19.99
CA ASP A 720 -5.79 -1.97 20.59
C ASP A 720 -7.08 -1.55 19.89
N SER A 721 -7.13 -1.73 18.57
CA SER A 721 -8.28 -1.38 17.74
C SER A 721 -9.31 -2.51 17.64
N LEU A 722 -9.04 -3.67 18.23
CA LEU A 722 -9.90 -4.85 18.13
C LEU A 722 -11.24 -4.59 18.86
N PRO A 723 -12.40 -4.75 18.20
CA PRO A 723 -13.68 -4.54 18.87
C PRO A 723 -14.04 -5.70 19.81
N LEU A 724 -14.71 -5.39 20.93
CA LEU A 724 -15.23 -6.41 21.85
C LEU A 724 -16.03 -7.50 21.11
N GLY A 725 -15.84 -8.75 21.50
CA GLY A 725 -16.47 -9.92 20.88
C GLY A 725 -15.84 -10.40 19.57
N HIS A 726 -14.82 -9.72 19.02
CA HIS A 726 -13.98 -10.31 17.96
C HIS A 726 -13.00 -11.31 18.56
N PHE A 727 -12.23 -12.02 17.74
CA PHE A 727 -11.22 -12.96 18.22
C PHE A 727 -9.83 -12.61 17.71
N ILE A 728 -8.83 -13.05 18.46
CA ILE A 728 -7.50 -13.32 17.94
C ILE A 728 -7.32 -14.83 17.83
N GLU A 729 -6.37 -15.26 17.02
CA GLU A 729 -5.97 -16.65 16.98
C GLU A 729 -4.71 -16.84 17.83
N MET A 730 -4.66 -17.90 18.62
CA MET A 730 -3.52 -18.24 19.48
C MET A 730 -3.00 -19.62 19.13
N LYS A 731 -1.68 -19.78 19.08
CA LYS A 731 -0.96 -21.05 18.90
C LYS A 731 0.17 -21.15 19.92
N GLY A 732 0.45 -22.35 20.41
CA GLY A 732 1.49 -22.57 21.41
C GLY A 732 1.21 -23.80 22.28
N PRO A 733 1.98 -24.02 23.33
CA PRO A 733 3.04 -23.14 23.85
C PRO A 733 4.33 -23.21 23.01
N ILE A 734 5.14 -22.15 23.05
CA ILE A 734 6.43 -22.03 22.34
C ILE A 734 7.50 -21.48 23.27
N GLY A 735 8.67 -22.10 23.27
CA GLY A 735 9.83 -21.58 24.00
C GLY A 735 10.87 -22.66 24.26
N LYS A 736 12.10 -22.23 24.55
CA LYS A 736 13.21 -23.12 24.95
C LYS A 736 13.32 -23.27 26.47
N PHE A 737 12.76 -22.35 27.23
CA PHE A 737 12.89 -22.31 28.68
C PHE A 737 11.56 -22.66 29.33
N GLU A 738 11.59 -23.54 30.32
CA GLU A 738 10.46 -23.81 31.21
C GLU A 738 10.94 -23.85 32.65
N TYR A 739 10.27 -23.13 33.54
CA TYR A 739 10.52 -23.20 34.97
C TYR A 739 9.59 -24.22 35.63
N LEU A 740 10.18 -25.30 36.17
CA LEU A 740 9.46 -26.40 36.82
C LEU A 740 9.25 -26.16 38.32
N GLY A 741 9.83 -25.08 38.88
CA GLY A 741 9.78 -24.75 40.30
C GLY A 741 11.04 -25.19 41.07
N ARG A 742 11.33 -24.48 42.18
CA ARG A 742 12.38 -24.83 43.16
C ARG A 742 13.77 -24.98 42.53
N GLY A 743 14.12 -24.05 41.66
CA GLY A 743 15.41 -23.99 40.97
C GLY A 743 15.51 -24.98 39.80
N ARG A 744 14.48 -25.79 39.51
CA ARG A 744 14.49 -26.71 38.37
C ARG A 744 13.90 -26.03 37.14
N CYS A 745 14.58 -26.17 36.02
CA CYS A 745 14.15 -25.65 34.74
C CYS A 745 14.49 -26.61 33.60
N LEU A 746 13.73 -26.56 32.51
CA LEU A 746 14.10 -27.17 31.24
C LEU A 746 14.70 -26.10 30.34
N VAL A 747 15.87 -26.38 29.77
CA VAL A 747 16.47 -25.57 28.71
C VAL A 747 16.64 -26.46 27.48
N SER A 748 15.84 -26.19 26.45
CA SER A 748 15.73 -27.02 25.24
C SER A 748 15.48 -28.50 25.58
N GLY A 749 14.53 -28.75 26.50
CA GLY A 749 14.14 -30.09 26.96
C GLY A 749 15.11 -30.74 27.98
N MET A 750 16.27 -30.14 28.23
CA MET A 750 17.23 -30.66 29.21
C MET A 750 16.98 -30.05 30.59
N GLU A 751 16.76 -30.90 31.60
CA GLU A 751 16.60 -30.45 32.99
C GLU A 751 17.90 -29.90 33.56
N ARG A 752 17.81 -28.74 34.19
CA ARG A 752 18.90 -28.03 34.86
C ARG A 752 18.43 -27.52 36.22
N SER A 753 19.34 -27.51 37.18
CA SER A 753 19.13 -26.93 38.51
C SER A 753 19.94 -25.64 38.64
N VAL A 754 19.30 -24.57 39.11
CA VAL A 754 19.87 -23.24 39.29
C VAL A 754 19.64 -22.74 40.71
N LYS A 755 20.57 -21.94 41.22
CA LYS A 755 20.43 -21.25 42.51
C LYS A 755 19.77 -19.88 42.37
N GLY A 756 19.72 -19.33 41.16
CA GLY A 756 19.12 -18.03 40.95
C GLY A 756 19.04 -17.58 39.49
N PHE A 757 18.34 -16.47 39.31
CA PHE A 757 18.14 -15.79 38.05
C PHE A 757 18.64 -14.34 38.12
N MET A 758 19.42 -13.95 37.13
CA MET A 758 19.65 -12.54 36.79
C MET A 758 18.67 -12.17 35.68
N MET A 759 17.73 -11.30 35.96
CA MET A 759 16.63 -10.95 35.06
C MET A 759 16.83 -9.52 34.57
N ILE A 760 16.98 -9.33 33.26
CA ILE A 760 17.26 -8.03 32.64
C ILE A 760 16.14 -7.72 31.65
N CYS A 761 15.41 -6.64 31.88
CA CYS A 761 14.29 -6.28 31.02
C CYS A 761 14.17 -4.77 30.80
N GLY A 762 13.40 -4.40 29.77
CA GLY A 762 13.03 -3.01 29.53
C GLY A 762 11.70 -2.88 28.82
N GLY A 763 10.87 -1.94 29.28
CA GLY A 763 9.51 -1.73 28.78
C GLY A 763 8.66 -3.00 28.91
N SER A 764 8.01 -3.42 27.82
CA SER A 764 7.16 -4.61 27.82
C SER A 764 7.93 -5.93 27.97
N GLY A 765 9.27 -5.92 27.89
CA GLY A 765 10.10 -7.10 28.16
C GLY A 765 10.01 -7.62 29.60
N ILE A 766 9.29 -6.92 30.49
CA ILE A 766 9.01 -7.42 31.83
C ILE A 766 8.08 -8.65 31.84
N THR A 767 7.23 -8.87 30.83
CA THR A 767 6.17 -9.89 30.94
C THR A 767 6.69 -11.34 31.07
N PRO A 768 7.74 -11.78 30.34
CA PRO A 768 8.31 -13.12 30.55
C PRO A 768 9.04 -13.22 31.90
N ILE A 769 9.71 -12.13 32.30
CA ILE A 769 10.41 -12.03 33.59
C ILE A 769 9.43 -12.15 34.76
N TYR A 770 8.31 -11.44 34.67
CA TYR A 770 7.25 -11.44 35.68
C TYR A 770 6.66 -12.83 35.87
N GLN A 771 6.44 -13.59 34.78
CA GLN A 771 5.91 -14.95 34.85
C GLN A 771 6.81 -15.89 35.69
N VAL A 772 8.12 -15.86 35.44
CA VAL A 772 9.11 -16.67 36.17
C VAL A 772 9.27 -16.14 37.60
N PHE A 773 9.40 -14.82 37.77
CA PHE A 773 9.58 -14.19 39.07
C PHE A 773 8.41 -14.49 40.02
N ARG A 774 7.17 -14.35 39.55
CA ARG A 774 5.97 -14.67 40.33
C ARG A 774 5.95 -16.14 40.74
N ALA A 775 6.31 -17.06 39.85
CA ALA A 775 6.37 -18.49 40.18
C ALA A 775 7.35 -18.78 41.34
N VAL A 776 8.53 -18.13 41.34
CA VAL A 776 9.54 -18.28 42.40
C VAL A 776 9.10 -17.62 43.71
N MET A 777 8.49 -16.43 43.64
CA MET A 777 8.11 -15.66 44.83
C MET A 777 6.86 -16.21 45.52
N CYS A 778 5.92 -16.80 44.78
CA CYS A 778 4.70 -17.39 45.34
C CYS A 778 4.92 -18.77 45.98
N ASP A 779 5.97 -19.52 45.58
CA ASP A 779 6.34 -20.77 46.27
C ASP A 779 7.25 -20.45 47.48
N ARG A 780 6.72 -20.70 48.69
CA ARG A 780 7.44 -20.49 49.96
C ARG A 780 8.58 -21.48 50.16
N GLU A 781 8.53 -22.64 49.53
CA GLU A 781 9.59 -23.66 49.59
C GLU A 781 10.67 -23.44 48.52
N ASP A 782 10.44 -22.52 47.59
CA ASP A 782 11.40 -22.17 46.55
C ASP A 782 12.48 -21.23 47.09
N THR A 783 13.72 -21.71 47.09
CA THR A 783 14.90 -20.97 47.60
C THR A 783 15.66 -20.21 46.49
N THR A 784 15.16 -20.25 45.26
CA THR A 784 15.79 -19.63 44.09
C THR A 784 15.85 -18.12 44.26
N ARG A 785 17.03 -17.53 44.02
CA ARG A 785 17.26 -16.09 44.16
C ARG A 785 17.00 -15.35 42.87
N CYS A 786 16.29 -14.23 42.90
CA CYS A 786 16.04 -13.42 41.70
C CYS A 786 16.62 -12.00 41.84
N THR A 787 17.39 -11.54 40.86
CA THR A 787 17.82 -10.14 40.76
C THR A 787 17.30 -9.54 39.47
N ILE A 788 16.37 -8.57 39.57
CA ILE A 788 15.75 -7.92 38.42
C ILE A 788 16.40 -6.56 38.16
N PHE A 789 16.75 -6.30 36.91
CA PHE A 789 17.08 -4.99 36.37
C PHE A 789 16.00 -4.60 35.36
N ASP A 790 15.20 -3.60 35.69
CA ASP A 790 14.10 -3.13 34.85
C ASP A 790 14.33 -1.69 34.38
N GLY A 791 14.54 -1.53 33.08
CA GLY A 791 14.98 -0.29 32.44
C GLY A 791 13.87 0.41 31.67
N ASN A 792 13.50 1.61 32.11
CA ASN A 792 12.39 2.37 31.56
C ASN A 792 12.76 3.84 31.27
N ARG A 793 11.84 4.57 30.61
CA ARG A 793 12.05 6.01 30.31
C ARG A 793 11.55 6.86 31.47
N LEU A 794 10.28 6.74 31.80
CA LEU A 794 9.60 7.46 32.89
C LEU A 794 9.14 6.48 33.97
N ILE A 795 8.72 7.00 35.14
CA ILE A 795 8.21 6.16 36.23
C ILE A 795 6.92 5.41 35.85
N GLU A 796 6.06 6.05 35.06
CA GLU A 796 4.83 5.46 34.52
C GLU A 796 5.05 4.37 33.45
N ASP A 797 6.29 4.23 32.95
CA ASP A 797 6.67 3.16 32.02
C ASP A 797 7.05 1.86 32.76
N ILE A 798 7.12 1.86 34.10
CA ILE A 798 7.46 0.67 34.88
C ILE A 798 6.22 -0.23 34.98
N LEU A 799 6.16 -1.21 34.07
CA LEU A 799 5.02 -2.12 33.94
C LEU A 799 5.07 -3.20 35.04
N CYS A 800 3.90 -3.60 35.54
CA CYS A 800 3.74 -4.53 36.67
C CYS A 800 4.42 -4.09 37.99
N LYS A 801 4.73 -2.80 38.15
CA LYS A 801 5.48 -2.28 39.32
C LYS A 801 4.85 -2.66 40.67
N GLU A 802 3.55 -2.44 40.81
CA GLU A 802 2.84 -2.71 42.08
C GLU A 802 2.94 -4.19 42.45
N ASP A 803 2.71 -5.09 41.49
CA ASP A 803 2.81 -6.53 41.72
C ASP A 803 4.26 -6.97 42.00
N LEU A 804 5.25 -6.40 41.30
CA LEU A 804 6.66 -6.69 41.53
C LEU A 804 7.10 -6.27 42.93
N ASP A 805 6.69 -5.08 43.37
CA ASP A 805 7.01 -4.55 44.70
C ASP A 805 6.31 -5.39 45.79
N LEU A 806 5.05 -5.75 45.60
CA LEU A 806 4.30 -6.62 46.51
C LEU A 806 4.89 -8.04 46.60
N LEU A 807 5.31 -8.62 45.47
CA LEU A 807 5.98 -9.92 45.45
C LEU A 807 7.37 -9.86 46.10
N ALA A 808 8.05 -8.72 46.00
CA ALA A 808 9.33 -8.49 46.67
C ALA A 808 9.17 -8.24 48.18
N GLU A 809 8.05 -7.64 48.59
CA GLU A 809 7.69 -7.43 49.98
C GLU A 809 7.55 -8.78 50.71
N GLY A 810 8.36 -8.98 51.75
CA GLY A 810 8.46 -10.27 52.45
C GLY A 810 9.43 -11.30 51.83
N ASN A 811 9.92 -11.06 50.60
CA ASN A 811 10.91 -11.92 49.92
C ASN A 811 12.31 -11.31 49.82
N HIS A 812 12.60 -10.19 50.51
CA HIS A 812 13.89 -9.46 50.44
C HIS A 812 15.16 -10.32 50.68
N HIS A 813 15.03 -11.47 51.34
CA HIS A 813 16.13 -12.42 51.55
C HIS A 813 16.51 -13.20 50.29
N LYS A 814 15.59 -13.35 49.32
CA LYS A 814 15.79 -14.06 48.05
C LYS A 814 15.53 -13.22 46.79
N CYS A 815 15.05 -11.98 46.88
CA CYS A 815 14.89 -11.11 45.71
C CYS A 815 15.45 -9.69 45.87
N LYS A 816 15.94 -9.13 44.75
CA LYS A 816 16.28 -7.70 44.61
C LYS A 816 15.73 -7.17 43.29
N VAL A 817 15.11 -6.00 43.33
CA VAL A 817 14.55 -5.33 42.14
C VAL A 817 15.21 -3.97 41.99
N PHE A 818 15.81 -3.73 40.83
CA PHE A 818 16.48 -2.48 40.48
C PHE A 818 15.77 -1.82 39.30
N TYR A 819 15.03 -0.76 39.58
CA TYR A 819 14.44 0.09 38.54
C TYR A 819 15.47 1.13 38.08
N THR A 820 15.64 1.29 36.76
CA THR A 820 16.47 2.35 36.17
C THR A 820 15.69 3.20 35.18
N LEU A 821 15.83 4.52 35.28
CA LEU A 821 15.11 5.49 34.45
C LEU A 821 16.05 6.40 33.68
N THR A 822 15.80 6.56 32.38
CA THR A 822 16.56 7.51 31.53
C THR A 822 16.04 8.95 31.62
N LYS A 823 14.79 9.14 32.05
CA LYS A 823 14.17 10.45 32.34
C LYS A 823 13.61 10.46 33.76
N ALA A 824 14.45 10.12 34.72
CA ALA A 824 14.11 10.09 36.14
C ALA A 824 13.77 11.52 36.68
N PRO A 825 12.69 11.71 37.46
CA PRO A 825 12.44 12.96 38.17
C PRO A 825 13.53 13.23 39.22
N GLU A 826 13.58 14.46 39.76
CA GLU A 826 14.64 14.85 40.72
C GLU A 826 14.59 14.04 42.01
N ASP A 827 13.40 13.68 42.49
CA ASP A 827 13.13 12.89 43.69
C ASP A 827 13.29 11.37 43.50
N TRP A 828 13.63 10.90 42.30
CA TRP A 828 13.84 9.48 42.02
C TRP A 828 15.03 8.90 42.79
N THR A 829 14.76 7.87 43.59
CA THR A 829 15.72 7.17 44.46
C THR A 829 16.30 5.90 43.84
N GLY A 830 15.77 5.44 42.70
CA GLY A 830 16.31 4.29 41.96
C GLY A 830 17.50 4.63 41.08
N LEU A 831 17.91 3.68 40.23
CA LEU A 831 19.05 3.85 39.33
C LEU A 831 18.71 4.81 38.18
N ARG A 832 19.73 5.44 37.59
CA ARG A 832 19.59 6.42 36.51
C ARG A 832 20.37 5.98 35.27
N GLY A 833 19.78 6.20 34.10
CA GLY A 833 20.37 5.88 32.80
C GLY A 833 19.89 4.56 32.21
N ARG A 834 20.50 4.16 31.09
CA ARG A 834 20.23 2.88 30.44
C ARG A 834 20.95 1.75 31.19
N ILE A 835 20.34 0.56 31.21
CA ILE A 835 21.02 -0.64 31.70
C ILE A 835 22.29 -0.86 30.85
N ASN A 836 23.43 -0.99 31.53
CA ASN A 836 24.73 -1.25 30.91
C ASN A 836 25.49 -2.31 31.72
N GLY A 837 26.60 -2.83 31.17
CA GLY A 837 27.35 -3.91 31.81
C GLY A 837 27.99 -3.52 33.14
N GLU A 838 28.35 -2.26 33.31
CA GLU A 838 28.92 -1.75 34.55
C GLU A 838 27.90 -1.79 35.69
N LEU A 839 26.68 -1.30 35.43
CA LEU A 839 25.56 -1.31 36.36
C LEU A 839 25.21 -2.73 36.78
N VAL A 840 25.07 -3.66 35.82
CA VAL A 840 24.73 -5.05 36.12
C VAL A 840 25.83 -5.71 36.97
N ARG A 841 27.11 -5.54 36.61
CA ARG A 841 28.24 -6.11 37.37
C ARG A 841 28.34 -5.57 38.79
N ALA A 842 28.04 -4.28 39.00
CA ALA A 842 28.12 -3.66 40.32
C ALA A 842 27.08 -4.23 41.30
N HIS A 843 25.92 -4.64 40.80
CA HIS A 843 24.79 -5.08 41.64
C HIS A 843 24.57 -6.60 41.65
N CYS A 844 25.03 -7.32 40.62
CA CYS A 844 24.91 -8.76 40.49
C CYS A 844 26.13 -9.32 39.74
N PRO A 845 27.23 -9.65 40.45
CA PRO A 845 28.40 -10.25 39.83
C PRO A 845 28.07 -11.66 39.30
N ARG A 846 28.90 -12.18 38.40
CA ARG A 846 28.68 -13.50 37.79
C ARG A 846 28.62 -14.61 38.84
N ASP A 847 27.62 -15.47 38.71
CA ASP A 847 27.52 -16.74 39.40
C ASP A 847 27.31 -17.87 38.38
N LYS A 848 28.07 -18.95 38.51
CA LYS A 848 27.99 -20.13 37.61
C LYS A 848 26.70 -20.93 37.82
N ASP A 849 26.07 -20.80 38.98
CA ASP A 849 24.84 -21.51 39.33
C ASP A 849 23.59 -20.67 38.96
N TYR A 850 23.76 -19.54 38.26
CA TYR A 850 22.69 -18.65 37.83
C TYR A 850 22.42 -18.78 36.33
N LEU A 851 21.17 -18.51 35.96
CA LEU A 851 20.78 -18.22 34.57
C LEU A 851 20.46 -16.74 34.42
N VAL A 852 20.87 -16.18 33.28
CA VAL A 852 20.49 -14.82 32.87
C VAL A 852 19.27 -14.91 31.97
N LEU A 853 18.22 -14.17 32.30
CA LEU A 853 16.99 -14.05 31.53
C LEU A 853 16.93 -12.62 30.98
N ILE A 854 16.85 -12.45 29.66
CA ILE A 854 16.89 -11.14 29.01
C ILE A 854 15.69 -10.99 28.07
N CYS A 855 15.00 -9.83 28.15
CA CYS A 855 13.96 -9.47 27.18
C CYS A 855 13.81 -7.96 27.08
N GLY A 856 13.86 -7.40 25.87
CA GLY A 856 13.57 -5.98 25.65
C GLY A 856 13.97 -5.48 24.27
N PRO A 857 14.24 -4.18 24.10
CA PRO A 857 14.63 -3.65 22.79
C PRO A 857 15.92 -4.31 22.28
N GLU A 858 15.98 -4.65 20.99
CA GLU A 858 17.12 -5.36 20.36
C GLU A 858 18.48 -4.67 20.61
N ALA A 859 18.50 -3.34 20.71
CA ALA A 859 19.71 -2.60 21.06
C ALA A 859 20.22 -2.89 22.48
N MET A 860 19.31 -3.06 23.44
CA MET A 860 19.63 -3.44 24.82
C MET A 860 20.10 -4.89 24.87
N GLU A 861 19.40 -5.80 24.21
CA GLU A 861 19.74 -7.23 24.20
C GLU A 861 21.13 -7.46 23.63
N ARG A 862 21.44 -6.88 22.46
CA ARG A 862 22.78 -6.97 21.86
C ARG A 862 23.87 -6.38 22.76
N SER A 863 23.60 -5.21 23.35
CA SER A 863 24.56 -4.56 24.24
C SER A 863 24.81 -5.39 25.50
N MET A 864 23.79 -6.05 26.04
CA MET A 864 23.88 -6.88 27.24
C MET A 864 24.51 -8.22 26.99
N HIS A 865 24.17 -8.86 25.87
CA HIS A 865 24.84 -10.08 25.44
C HIS A 865 26.35 -9.89 25.39
N LYS A 866 26.81 -8.86 24.68
CA LYS A 866 28.23 -8.52 24.58
C LYS A 866 28.87 -8.30 25.96
N ALA A 867 28.23 -7.49 26.81
CA ALA A 867 28.80 -7.13 28.11
C ALA A 867 28.84 -8.31 29.10
N LEU A 868 27.89 -9.24 29.01
CA LEU A 868 27.85 -10.46 29.83
C LEU A 868 28.93 -11.45 29.40
N LEU A 869 29.13 -11.63 28.09
CA LEU A 869 30.24 -12.43 27.56
C LEU A 869 31.60 -11.86 27.98
N GLU A 870 31.78 -10.53 27.90
CA GLU A 870 32.98 -9.84 28.41
C GLU A 870 33.15 -10.02 29.93
N ALA A 871 32.05 -10.20 30.68
CA ALA A 871 32.06 -10.49 32.11
C ALA A 871 32.22 -12.00 32.43
N GLY A 872 32.44 -12.84 31.40
CA GLY A 872 32.72 -14.27 31.54
C GLY A 872 31.50 -15.17 31.67
N TRP A 873 30.29 -14.67 31.41
CA TRP A 873 29.12 -15.52 31.20
C TRP A 873 29.28 -16.32 29.90
N VAL A 874 28.67 -17.50 29.85
CA VAL A 874 28.67 -18.35 28.65
C VAL A 874 27.26 -18.37 28.07
N ASP A 875 27.15 -18.57 26.75
CA ASP A 875 25.86 -18.48 26.03
C ASP A 875 24.80 -19.43 26.57
N ASP A 876 25.19 -20.60 27.06
CA ASP A 876 24.24 -21.58 27.61
C ASP A 876 23.65 -21.16 28.97
N GLN A 877 24.18 -20.09 29.59
CA GLN A 877 23.63 -19.44 30.77
C GLN A 877 22.75 -18.23 30.43
N ILE A 878 22.69 -17.78 29.17
CA ILE A 878 21.99 -16.55 28.76
C ILE A 878 20.78 -16.90 27.90
N MET A 879 19.59 -16.69 28.43
CA MET A 879 18.32 -16.94 27.77
C MET A 879 17.69 -15.63 27.32
N PHE A 880 17.35 -15.57 26.04
CA PHE A 880 16.56 -14.48 25.44
C PHE A 880 15.12 -14.95 25.27
N PHE A 881 14.16 -14.11 25.63
CA PHE A 881 12.73 -14.38 25.50
C PHE A 881 12.10 -13.71 24.29
#